data_AF-A0A5N6I6B2-F1
#
_entry.id   AF-A0A5N6I6B2-F1
#
_cell.length_a   1.000
_cell.length_b   1.000
_cell.length_c   1.000
_cell.angle_alpha   90.00
_cell.angle_beta   90.00
_cell.angle_gamma   90.00
#
_symmetry.space_group_name_H-M   'P 1'
#
loop_
_entity.id
_entity.type
_entity.pdbx_description
1 polymer ?
#
loop_
_entity_poly.entity_id
_entity_poly.type
_entity_poly.pdbx_seq_one_letter_code
_entity_poly.pdbx_strand_id
1 'polypeptide(L)'
;MPDDWVERGLVAEAAKQRQMEQLNFRQAKLDFDGVDPDLGMHLLSLHWNRQHHSFLITYRPAFMRDMACNGPYFSKLLLNAIYFGAAKFSPRLEVRKDPNDVRTAGWRYRERVRELLGGALDHSDITTIQALLVMTNSLFALGDERSAAWLYSGLAFRMLIDMGMHVDLTSTHRFSDEDLEIRRRVFWGAFVVDKIQSLYQGRPVSLKDTDALVPIKFLDTYEELEHWQPFAYTTSAPDYPGMPAYSISTFTCLCKLSLIMSDILSCIYTERSSNQRPAELASMLDELQLRLDQWKATLPEHLRFDPGKARSVAFPPPHVSSLHAMHNSLVILLHRPFVADGHLYSTSPSISVDSFMKCASAASNTSNLLRAYHRAFSIRRAPYLISYATYVAATILTRIAAKRRHDSIAHANLATCLAVFKENQETNSAVKKAANIVQGLMKRLGVVIDNISLDALEIDPPVKSSERDPQPNDRATDGDVSVQPSAGTETHNSLTSGNVTGYSNTKSPGQPIQSPGSDWVDIDGIIQSFLHENSTRGARLLDYEANGTPTQLSRAPWMPLHPCDIPATVTMDNARHVGSQASLRPDIDVTNGAHRSETASGTSQWQYGWRPTNCEPTSLEDPLFGLNGSATGFENAAIFSHTICHGFGPMNKLPVLARSNLPDMATELVTKTRRLKRHALPCVLMRAGTSKGIFLHQKDLPMKEVDWAPHLVSALGSRGNDPRQIDGVGGGTSTTSKVAVVRRSQRPDADIDWTFVQVAVGKESVDFTGTCGNMTAGVAPFAIQEGLIKPQREQTKMDVRIYNTNTDRIVIETVTLDSSGDYEEDGNFIISGVKTPGSEVKCRFVKPFGSMTGKLFPSADQQQQTLWVQPLMPGREPFDVRVTLIDSANPFVLIDTTSISATLLGTNPSDSDRNDLVESIRRAGAVAMGLATDVEAAGRTRGTPKAALVFPPTITQAGGSIKARPDIRIQAYSMGLPHPSLQLTGAVTIAVALSYPGTIVAGLSAMGSIMHGTLPPTPAQSPPPDYQKEEHAGLARDVLIEHSQGTIKVDVEMANGGEVASCAVSRTARRLFEGKVRYYIQEDEL
;
A
#
# COMPACT_ATOMS: atom_id res chain seq x y z
N MET A 1 -11.20 42.78 -10.51
CA MET A 1 -12.24 43.84 -10.32
C MET A 1 -13.13 43.41 -9.14
N PRO A 2 -14.28 44.03 -8.81
CA PRO A 2 -15.28 43.36 -7.97
C PRO A 2 -15.74 42.06 -8.65
N ASP A 3 -16.06 41.03 -7.87
CA ASP A 3 -16.34 39.69 -8.38
C ASP A 3 -17.51 39.66 -9.37
N ASP A 4 -18.60 40.38 -9.09
CA ASP A 4 -19.77 40.54 -9.96
C ASP A 4 -19.42 40.99 -11.39
N TRP A 5 -18.38 41.81 -11.55
CA TRP A 5 -17.92 42.29 -12.86
C TRP A 5 -17.08 41.25 -13.59
N VAL A 6 -16.30 40.47 -12.83
CA VAL A 6 -15.51 39.36 -13.37
C VAL A 6 -16.43 38.23 -13.84
N GLU A 7 -17.41 37.83 -13.03
CA GLU A 7 -18.43 36.83 -13.40
C GLU A 7 -19.18 37.25 -14.67
N ARG A 8 -19.73 38.47 -14.71
CA ARG A 8 -20.44 38.96 -15.91
C ARG A 8 -19.56 38.98 -17.16
N GLY A 9 -18.27 39.32 -17.01
CA GLY A 9 -17.30 39.29 -18.10
C GLY A 9 -17.03 37.87 -18.62
N LEU A 10 -16.76 36.93 -17.70
CA LEU A 10 -16.50 35.53 -18.03
C LEU A 10 -17.71 34.84 -18.65
N VAL A 11 -18.91 35.01 -18.06
CA VAL A 11 -20.17 34.43 -18.57
C VAL A 11 -20.52 34.99 -19.96
N ALA A 12 -20.27 36.28 -20.21
CA ALA A 12 -20.50 36.88 -21.52
C ALA A 12 -19.52 36.35 -22.59
N GLU A 13 -18.24 36.18 -22.23
CA GLU A 13 -17.24 35.60 -23.13
C GLU A 13 -17.49 34.10 -23.36
N ALA A 14 -17.91 33.35 -22.34
CA ALA A 14 -18.30 31.94 -22.44
C ALA A 14 -19.50 31.76 -23.40
N ALA A 15 -20.55 32.57 -23.25
CA ALA A 15 -21.69 32.59 -24.16
C ALA A 15 -21.28 32.90 -25.61
N LYS A 16 -20.37 33.87 -25.80
CA LYS A 16 -19.80 34.22 -27.11
C LYS A 16 -18.99 33.08 -27.72
N GLN A 17 -18.11 32.44 -26.97
CA GLN A 17 -17.31 31.31 -27.47
C GLN A 17 -18.18 30.07 -27.76
N ARG A 18 -19.25 29.83 -26.98
CA ARG A 18 -20.23 28.77 -27.25
C ARG A 18 -20.95 28.96 -28.59
N GLN A 19 -21.24 30.20 -28.98
CA GLN A 19 -21.76 30.52 -30.33
C GLN A 19 -20.68 30.34 -31.42
N MET A 20 -19.44 30.79 -31.14
CA MET A 20 -18.31 30.63 -32.06
C MET A 20 -17.93 29.16 -32.33
N GLU A 21 -18.21 28.23 -31.40
CA GLU A 21 -17.96 26.79 -31.56
C GLU A 21 -18.54 26.24 -32.88
N GLN A 22 -19.81 26.54 -33.17
CA GLN A 22 -20.47 26.08 -34.41
C GLN A 22 -19.94 26.82 -35.66
N LEU A 23 -19.58 28.10 -35.53
CA LEU A 23 -19.05 28.89 -36.64
C LEU A 23 -17.63 28.44 -37.03
N ASN A 24 -16.77 28.18 -36.05
CA ASN A 24 -15.41 27.67 -36.26
C ASN A 24 -15.43 26.26 -36.86
N PHE A 25 -16.36 25.39 -36.43
CA PHE A 25 -16.55 24.08 -37.05
C PHE A 25 -16.99 24.20 -38.52
N ARG A 26 -18.05 24.97 -38.82
CA ARG A 26 -18.52 25.21 -40.21
C ARG A 26 -17.50 25.91 -41.10
N GLN A 27 -16.56 26.67 -40.53
CA GLN A 27 -15.45 27.31 -41.23
C GLN A 27 -14.18 26.43 -41.30
N ALA A 28 -14.25 25.16 -40.88
CA ALA A 28 -13.14 24.20 -40.87
C ALA A 28 -11.87 24.71 -40.14
N LYS A 29 -12.04 25.49 -39.08
CA LYS A 29 -10.93 26.11 -38.31
C LYS A 29 -10.35 25.22 -37.21
N LEU A 30 -11.06 24.16 -36.82
CA LEU A 30 -10.70 23.31 -35.68
C LEU A 30 -9.69 22.22 -36.11
N ASP A 31 -8.53 22.14 -35.46
CA ASP A 31 -7.51 21.11 -35.73
C ASP A 31 -7.83 19.80 -34.99
N PHE A 32 -8.38 18.82 -35.71
CA PHE A 32 -8.74 17.49 -35.20
C PHE A 32 -7.56 16.49 -35.14
N ASP A 33 -6.30 16.94 -35.30
CA ASP A 33 -5.07 16.10 -35.32
C ASP A 33 -5.14 14.88 -36.26
N GLY A 34 -5.73 15.06 -37.45
CA GLY A 34 -5.90 14.02 -38.46
C GLY A 34 -7.10 13.09 -38.26
N VAL A 35 -7.95 13.35 -37.26
CA VAL A 35 -9.27 12.70 -37.13
C VAL A 35 -10.27 13.38 -38.07
N ASP A 36 -11.19 12.59 -38.63
CA ASP A 36 -12.35 13.09 -39.36
C ASP A 36 -13.14 14.14 -38.52
N PRO A 37 -13.54 15.30 -39.07
CA PRO A 37 -14.19 16.36 -38.30
C PRO A 37 -15.50 15.95 -37.62
N ASP A 38 -16.34 15.14 -38.26
CA ASP A 38 -17.63 14.70 -37.69
C ASP A 38 -17.42 13.68 -36.57
N LEU A 39 -16.42 12.80 -36.68
CA LEU A 39 -15.99 11.93 -35.58
C LEU A 39 -15.31 12.72 -34.46
N GLY A 40 -14.49 13.70 -34.79
CA GLY A 40 -13.80 14.57 -33.85
C GLY A 40 -14.78 15.37 -32.99
N MET A 41 -15.76 16.02 -33.60
CA MET A 41 -16.84 16.70 -32.89
C MET A 41 -17.72 15.74 -32.09
N HIS A 42 -18.03 14.55 -32.61
CA HIS A 42 -18.77 13.52 -31.87
C HIS A 42 -18.05 13.09 -30.58
N LEU A 43 -16.72 12.92 -30.63
CA LEU A 43 -15.91 12.59 -29.44
C LEU A 43 -15.83 13.76 -28.45
N LEU A 44 -15.74 15.01 -28.94
CA LEU A 44 -15.80 16.20 -28.09
C LEU A 44 -17.18 16.31 -27.40
N SER A 45 -18.28 16.13 -28.14
CA SER A 45 -19.65 16.13 -27.58
C SER A 45 -19.86 15.06 -26.51
N LEU A 46 -19.27 13.87 -26.67
CA LEU A 46 -19.28 12.83 -25.63
C LEU A 46 -18.55 13.27 -24.36
N HIS A 47 -17.39 13.92 -24.49
CA HIS A 47 -16.62 14.42 -23.35
C HIS A 47 -17.33 15.57 -22.61
N TRP A 48 -17.81 16.57 -23.35
CA TRP A 48 -18.53 17.72 -22.78
C TRP A 48 -19.77 17.25 -22.01
N ASN A 49 -20.53 16.29 -22.54
CA ASN A 49 -21.75 15.78 -21.92
C ASN A 49 -21.54 14.94 -20.65
N ARG A 50 -20.29 14.55 -20.31
CA ARG A 50 -20.01 13.55 -19.27
C ARG A 50 -18.72 13.79 -18.47
N GLN A 51 -17.54 13.59 -19.07
CA GLN A 51 -16.27 13.59 -18.34
C GLN A 51 -15.90 15.00 -17.86
N HIS A 52 -16.25 16.02 -18.64
CA HIS A 52 -16.14 17.41 -18.25
C HIS A 52 -16.94 17.70 -16.96
N HIS A 53 -18.27 17.52 -16.95
CA HIS A 53 -19.12 17.77 -15.77
C HIS A 53 -18.77 16.91 -14.53
N SER A 54 -17.97 15.84 -14.69
CA SER A 54 -17.56 15.00 -13.57
C SER A 54 -16.53 15.68 -12.66
N PHE A 55 -15.65 16.53 -13.22
CA PHE A 55 -14.48 17.09 -12.50
C PHE A 55 -14.06 18.51 -12.91
N LEU A 56 -14.69 19.13 -13.92
CA LEU A 56 -14.39 20.44 -14.51
C LEU A 56 -12.90 20.74 -14.83
N ILE A 57 -12.06 19.70 -14.96
CA ILE A 57 -10.63 19.79 -15.31
C ILE A 57 -10.41 20.57 -16.63
N THR A 58 -11.36 20.49 -17.56
CA THR A 58 -11.33 21.17 -18.86
C THR A 58 -12.35 22.31 -18.88
N TYR A 59 -11.95 23.45 -19.45
CA TYR A 59 -12.79 24.65 -19.57
C TYR A 59 -13.17 24.85 -21.04
N ARG A 60 -14.42 24.54 -21.39
CA ARG A 60 -14.88 24.45 -22.78
C ARG A 60 -14.72 25.75 -23.58
N PRO A 61 -15.03 26.96 -23.05
CA PRO A 61 -14.93 28.20 -23.82
C PRO A 61 -13.53 28.46 -24.37
N ALA A 62 -12.50 28.37 -23.52
CA ALA A 62 -11.13 28.58 -23.93
C ALA A 62 -10.62 27.43 -24.81
N PHE A 63 -10.94 26.16 -24.49
CA PHE A 63 -10.48 25.02 -25.28
C PHE A 63 -11.01 25.07 -26.73
N MET A 64 -12.31 25.31 -26.93
CA MET A 64 -12.89 25.35 -28.29
C MET A 64 -12.51 26.62 -29.06
N ARG A 65 -12.20 27.72 -28.37
CA ARG A 65 -11.59 28.93 -28.96
C ARG A 65 -10.17 28.65 -29.43
N ASP A 66 -9.34 28.11 -28.54
CA ASP A 66 -7.91 27.94 -28.75
C ASP A 66 -7.61 26.82 -29.75
N MET A 67 -8.49 25.83 -29.88
CA MET A 67 -8.52 24.85 -30.99
C MET A 67 -8.72 25.48 -32.37
N ALA A 68 -9.30 26.69 -32.45
CA ALA A 68 -9.57 27.42 -33.68
C ALA A 68 -8.55 28.53 -34.00
N CYS A 69 -7.70 28.91 -33.05
CA CYS A 69 -6.69 29.98 -33.21
C CYS A 69 -5.27 29.61 -32.75
N ASN A 70 -5.04 28.36 -32.33
CA ASN A 70 -3.79 27.87 -31.73
C ASN A 70 -3.38 28.67 -30.47
N GLY A 71 -4.32 28.76 -29.52
CA GLY A 71 -4.13 29.44 -28.23
C GLY A 71 -3.62 28.51 -27.10
N PRO A 72 -3.26 29.07 -25.93
CA PRO A 72 -2.54 28.37 -24.86
C PRO A 72 -3.34 27.28 -24.13
N TYR A 73 -4.68 27.27 -24.19
CA TYR A 73 -5.53 26.28 -23.52
C TYR A 73 -5.94 25.11 -24.43
N PHE A 74 -5.30 24.99 -25.60
CA PHE A 74 -5.44 23.85 -26.50
C PHE A 74 -4.08 23.19 -26.76
N SER A 75 -4.05 21.86 -26.80
CA SER A 75 -2.92 21.11 -27.34
C SER A 75 -3.36 19.76 -27.91
N LYS A 76 -2.62 19.25 -28.90
CA LYS A 76 -2.85 17.92 -29.49
C LYS A 76 -2.75 16.80 -28.45
N LEU A 77 -1.95 16.98 -27.39
CA LEU A 77 -1.85 16.06 -26.25
C LEU A 77 -3.16 16.00 -25.46
N LEU A 78 -3.73 17.17 -25.11
CA LEU A 78 -5.02 17.26 -24.42
C LEU A 78 -6.17 16.76 -25.30
N LEU A 79 -6.18 17.10 -26.59
CA LEU A 79 -7.19 16.64 -27.55
C LEU A 79 -7.23 15.10 -27.63
N ASN A 80 -6.07 14.45 -27.79
CA ASN A 80 -6.01 12.99 -27.86
C ASN A 80 -6.31 12.32 -26.50
N ALA A 81 -6.00 12.96 -25.37
CA ALA A 81 -6.44 12.48 -24.05
C ALA A 81 -7.96 12.51 -23.91
N ILE A 82 -8.61 13.59 -24.37
CA ILE A 82 -10.07 13.71 -24.44
C ILE A 82 -10.66 12.63 -25.36
N TYR A 83 -10.11 12.45 -26.57
CA TYR A 83 -10.57 11.40 -27.49
C TYR A 83 -10.45 9.99 -26.92
N PHE A 84 -9.33 9.66 -26.24
CA PHE A 84 -9.18 8.38 -25.55
C PHE A 84 -10.24 8.19 -24.46
N GLY A 85 -10.46 9.21 -23.63
CA GLY A 85 -11.48 9.16 -22.59
C GLY A 85 -12.91 9.02 -23.12
N ALA A 86 -13.21 9.66 -24.26
CA ALA A 86 -14.53 9.66 -24.90
C ALA A 86 -14.83 8.41 -25.72
N ALA A 87 -13.83 7.81 -26.39
CA ALA A 87 -14.03 6.75 -27.37
C ALA A 87 -14.80 5.54 -26.83
N LYS A 88 -14.58 5.14 -25.57
CA LYS A 88 -15.29 4.01 -24.94
C LYS A 88 -16.79 4.21 -24.74
N PHE A 89 -17.31 5.43 -24.94
CA PHE A 89 -18.75 5.74 -24.93
C PHE A 89 -19.32 5.95 -26.34
N SER A 90 -18.49 5.91 -27.39
CA SER A 90 -18.96 6.00 -28.77
C SER A 90 -19.68 4.71 -29.21
N PRO A 91 -20.84 4.80 -29.88
CA PRO A 91 -21.43 3.66 -30.59
C PRO A 91 -20.72 3.37 -31.92
N ARG A 92 -19.97 4.33 -32.48
CA ARG A 92 -19.30 4.18 -33.78
C ARG A 92 -18.14 3.18 -33.67
N LEU A 93 -18.09 2.18 -34.56
CA LEU A 93 -17.09 1.11 -34.51
C LEU A 93 -15.68 1.58 -34.90
N GLU A 94 -15.58 2.63 -35.72
CA GLU A 94 -14.34 3.25 -36.24
C GLU A 94 -13.36 3.78 -35.18
N VAL A 95 -13.78 3.89 -33.91
CA VAL A 95 -12.88 4.28 -32.80
C VAL A 95 -12.19 3.09 -32.14
N ARG A 96 -12.56 1.86 -32.49
CA ARG A 96 -12.05 0.61 -31.92
C ARG A 96 -10.95 0.01 -32.79
N LYS A 97 -10.01 -0.71 -32.18
CA LYS A 97 -8.99 -1.48 -32.93
C LYS A 97 -9.56 -2.82 -33.40
N ASP A 98 -10.40 -3.44 -32.58
CA ASP A 98 -11.29 -4.53 -32.95
C ASP A 98 -12.74 -4.01 -32.84
N PRO A 99 -13.52 -3.98 -33.94
CA PRO A 99 -14.93 -3.57 -33.89
C PRO A 99 -15.76 -4.28 -32.82
N ASN A 100 -15.44 -5.54 -32.51
CA ASN A 100 -16.19 -6.39 -31.59
C ASN A 100 -15.82 -6.15 -30.12
N ASP A 101 -14.57 -5.74 -29.81
CA ASP A 101 -14.13 -5.48 -28.45
C ASP A 101 -14.11 -3.98 -28.11
N VAL A 102 -15.12 -3.56 -27.34
CA VAL A 102 -15.29 -2.19 -26.82
C VAL A 102 -14.10 -1.71 -25.98
N ARG A 103 -13.32 -2.60 -25.36
CA ARG A 103 -12.11 -2.23 -24.58
C ARG A 103 -11.01 -1.66 -25.47
N THR A 104 -11.02 -1.96 -26.76
CA THR A 104 -10.06 -1.43 -27.74
C THR A 104 -10.40 -0.01 -28.24
N ALA A 105 -11.52 0.56 -27.78
CA ALA A 105 -11.93 1.92 -28.11
C ALA A 105 -10.89 2.96 -27.70
N GLY A 106 -10.49 3.81 -28.63
CA GLY A 106 -9.56 4.92 -28.42
C GLY A 106 -8.08 4.52 -28.39
N TRP A 107 -7.72 3.27 -28.70
CA TRP A 107 -6.34 2.80 -28.70
C TRP A 107 -5.38 3.70 -29.50
N ARG A 108 -5.79 4.17 -30.69
CA ARG A 108 -4.98 5.09 -31.50
C ARG A 108 -4.68 6.43 -30.81
N TYR A 109 -5.66 6.99 -30.10
CA TYR A 109 -5.52 8.25 -29.38
C TYR A 109 -4.61 8.08 -28.16
N ARG A 110 -4.67 6.92 -27.51
CA ARG A 110 -3.76 6.59 -26.41
C ARG A 110 -2.31 6.49 -26.87
N GLU A 111 -2.02 5.82 -27.98
CA GLU A 111 -0.65 5.77 -28.50
C GLU A 111 -0.18 7.16 -28.95
N ARG A 112 -1.07 7.95 -29.58
CA ARG A 112 -0.80 9.36 -29.91
C ARG A 112 -0.50 10.24 -28.68
N VAL A 113 -1.16 10.02 -27.55
CA VAL A 113 -0.79 10.65 -26.27
C VAL A 113 0.63 10.25 -25.85
N ARG A 114 1.03 8.98 -26.02
CA ARG A 114 2.37 8.51 -25.62
C ARG A 114 3.48 9.06 -26.51
N GLU A 115 3.21 9.25 -27.81
CA GLU A 115 4.10 9.97 -28.74
C GLU A 115 4.33 11.42 -28.27
N LEU A 116 3.23 12.15 -28.01
CA LEU A 116 3.26 13.58 -27.71
C LEU A 116 3.75 13.90 -26.29
N LEU A 117 3.53 13.00 -25.33
CA LEU A 117 3.89 13.23 -23.92
C LEU A 117 5.39 13.40 -23.72
N GLY A 118 6.25 12.77 -24.53
CA GLY A 118 7.71 12.78 -24.33
C GLY A 118 8.31 14.18 -24.20
N GLY A 119 8.08 15.05 -25.19
CA GLY A 119 8.55 16.45 -25.17
C GLY A 119 7.70 17.39 -24.31
N ALA A 120 6.54 16.93 -23.83
CA ALA A 120 5.67 17.68 -22.92
C ALA A 120 6.03 17.47 -21.44
N LEU A 121 7.07 16.67 -21.13
CA LEU A 121 7.61 16.49 -19.78
C LEU A 121 8.74 17.46 -19.44
N ASP A 122 9.29 18.18 -20.43
CA ASP A 122 10.41 19.12 -20.24
C ASP A 122 9.98 20.46 -19.59
N HIS A 123 8.67 20.73 -19.51
CA HIS A 123 8.09 21.96 -18.93
C HIS A 123 6.67 21.70 -18.39
N SER A 124 6.29 22.43 -17.35
CA SER A 124 4.97 22.32 -16.71
C SER A 124 3.94 23.22 -17.40
N ASP A 125 2.96 22.60 -18.06
CA ASP A 125 1.90 23.29 -18.82
C ASP A 125 0.49 22.89 -18.36
N ILE A 126 -0.45 23.85 -18.38
CA ILE A 126 -1.86 23.62 -18.03
C ILE A 126 -2.48 22.52 -18.90
N THR A 127 -2.25 22.53 -20.21
CA THR A 127 -2.84 21.51 -21.11
C THR A 127 -2.24 20.13 -20.88
N THR A 128 -0.96 20.03 -20.50
CA THR A 128 -0.30 18.78 -20.11
C THR A 128 -0.85 18.25 -18.79
N ILE A 129 -1.03 19.11 -17.77
CA ILE A 129 -1.69 18.76 -16.50
C ILE A 129 -3.11 18.25 -16.77
N GLN A 130 -3.90 18.96 -17.57
CA GLN A 130 -5.26 18.55 -17.96
C GLN A 130 -5.25 17.21 -18.71
N ALA A 131 -4.33 17.00 -19.65
CA ALA A 131 -4.21 15.76 -20.41
C ALA A 131 -3.88 14.57 -19.49
N LEU A 132 -2.91 14.75 -18.59
CA LEU A 132 -2.54 13.74 -17.60
C LEU A 132 -3.69 13.39 -16.66
N LEU A 133 -4.49 14.37 -16.20
CA LEU A 133 -5.67 14.12 -15.36
C LEU A 133 -6.82 13.43 -16.13
N VAL A 134 -7.04 13.78 -17.40
CA VAL A 134 -8.02 13.09 -18.27
C VAL A 134 -7.58 11.65 -18.56
N MET A 135 -6.29 11.42 -18.85
CA MET A 135 -5.70 10.08 -19.02
C MET A 135 -5.81 9.25 -17.73
N THR A 136 -5.50 9.86 -16.58
CA THR A 136 -5.62 9.29 -15.23
C THR A 136 -7.02 8.69 -15.01
N ASN A 137 -8.06 9.50 -15.18
CA ASN A 137 -9.45 9.06 -15.01
C ASN A 137 -9.88 8.01 -16.05
N SER A 138 -9.36 8.11 -17.27
CA SER A 138 -9.70 7.22 -18.38
C SER A 138 -9.10 5.81 -18.21
N LEU A 139 -7.82 5.73 -17.84
CA LEU A 139 -7.10 4.50 -17.52
C LEU A 139 -7.61 3.86 -16.22
N PHE A 140 -7.90 4.67 -15.19
CA PHE A 140 -8.43 4.18 -13.93
C PHE A 140 -9.74 3.41 -14.12
N ALA A 141 -10.67 3.98 -14.90
CA ALA A 141 -11.92 3.33 -15.26
C ALA A 141 -11.81 2.26 -16.39
N LEU A 142 -10.59 1.91 -16.83
CA LEU A 142 -10.32 0.74 -17.67
C LEU A 142 -9.69 -0.42 -16.87
N GLY A 143 -9.30 -0.18 -15.61
CA GLY A 143 -8.97 -1.20 -14.62
C GLY A 143 -7.68 -2.02 -14.79
N ASP A 144 -7.11 -2.02 -16.00
CA ASP A 144 -6.00 -2.90 -16.39
C ASP A 144 -4.59 -2.32 -16.10
N GLU A 145 -4.45 -0.99 -15.96
CA GLU A 145 -3.14 -0.31 -15.85
C GLU A 145 -3.05 0.72 -14.69
N ARG A 146 -3.23 0.23 -13.45
CA ARG A 146 -3.26 1.10 -12.25
C ARG A 146 -1.98 1.90 -12.01
N SER A 147 -0.81 1.33 -12.33
CA SER A 147 0.47 2.03 -12.15
C SER A 147 0.58 3.23 -13.08
N ALA A 148 0.14 3.12 -14.34
CA ALA A 148 0.16 4.22 -15.29
C ALA A 148 -0.80 5.35 -14.86
N ALA A 149 -2.03 5.01 -14.44
CA ALA A 149 -2.99 5.99 -13.95
C ALA A 149 -2.47 6.79 -12.75
N TRP A 150 -1.77 6.15 -11.81
CA TRP A 150 -1.16 6.82 -10.65
C TRP A 150 0.10 7.64 -10.99
N LEU A 151 0.91 7.18 -11.94
CA LEU A 151 2.09 7.93 -12.38
C LEU A 151 1.67 9.21 -13.12
N TYR A 152 0.59 9.18 -13.90
CA TYR A 152 0.08 10.36 -14.58
C TYR A 152 -0.54 11.38 -13.63
N SER A 153 -1.31 10.98 -12.60
CA SER A 153 -1.74 11.91 -11.55
C SER A 153 -0.55 12.45 -10.74
N GLY A 154 0.39 11.59 -10.35
CA GLY A 154 1.60 11.99 -9.63
C GLY A 154 2.52 12.96 -10.39
N LEU A 155 2.52 12.93 -11.73
CA LEU A 155 3.17 13.93 -12.59
C LEU A 155 2.33 15.22 -12.67
N ALA A 156 1.03 15.11 -12.93
CA ALA A 156 0.13 16.27 -13.01
C ALA A 156 0.15 17.11 -11.73
N PHE A 157 0.15 16.49 -10.56
CA PHE A 157 0.22 17.19 -9.27
C PHE A 157 1.56 17.92 -9.09
N ARG A 158 2.67 17.36 -9.56
CA ARG A 158 4.00 18.00 -9.49
C ARG A 158 4.09 19.21 -10.41
N MET A 159 3.67 19.06 -11.67
CA MET A 159 3.58 20.17 -12.63
C MET A 159 2.65 21.29 -12.13
N LEU A 160 1.53 20.93 -11.50
CA LEU A 160 0.60 21.90 -10.93
C LEU A 160 1.21 22.70 -9.76
N ILE A 161 1.98 22.04 -8.90
CA ILE A 161 2.70 22.68 -7.79
C ILE A 161 3.81 23.60 -8.34
N ASP A 162 4.58 23.13 -9.33
CA ASP A 162 5.63 23.88 -10.04
C ASP A 162 5.09 25.15 -10.72
N MET A 163 3.92 25.08 -11.36
CA MET A 163 3.20 26.26 -11.90
C MET A 163 2.61 27.20 -10.83
N GLY A 164 2.83 26.94 -9.53
CA GLY A 164 2.32 27.76 -8.42
C GLY A 164 0.80 27.71 -8.25
N MET A 165 0.10 26.76 -8.87
CA MET A 165 -1.37 26.73 -8.92
C MET A 165 -2.04 26.26 -7.61
N HIS A 166 -1.26 26.05 -6.55
CA HIS A 166 -1.72 25.63 -5.22
C HIS A 166 -1.87 26.80 -4.23
N VAL A 167 -1.38 28.01 -4.57
CA VAL A 167 -1.57 29.23 -3.76
C VAL A 167 -2.59 30.17 -4.40
N ASP A 168 -3.11 31.14 -3.64
CA ASP A 168 -3.98 32.18 -4.20
C ASP A 168 -3.18 33.18 -5.06
N LEU A 169 -3.37 33.09 -6.37
CA LEU A 169 -2.70 33.93 -7.37
C LEU A 169 -3.47 35.23 -7.68
N THR A 170 -4.66 35.47 -7.11
CA THR A 170 -5.52 36.63 -7.44
C THR A 170 -4.83 37.98 -7.17
N SER A 171 -3.99 38.06 -6.14
CA SER A 171 -3.23 39.26 -5.75
C SER A 171 -2.05 39.59 -6.69
N THR A 172 -1.65 38.67 -7.57
CA THR A 172 -0.37 38.79 -8.31
C THR A 172 -0.42 39.73 -9.51
N HIS A 173 -1.61 40.07 -10.01
CA HIS A 173 -1.84 40.86 -11.25
C HIS A 173 -1.15 40.34 -12.53
N ARG A 174 -0.57 39.13 -12.52
CA ARG A 174 0.16 38.54 -13.66
C ARG A 174 -0.72 37.79 -14.65
N PHE A 175 -1.95 37.46 -14.25
CA PHE A 175 -2.85 36.53 -14.94
C PHE A 175 -4.18 37.21 -15.24
N SER A 176 -4.84 36.80 -16.34
CA SER A 176 -6.20 37.27 -16.65
C SER A 176 -7.23 36.58 -15.75
N ASP A 177 -8.43 37.17 -15.65
CA ASP A 177 -9.52 36.54 -14.90
C ASP A 177 -9.91 35.15 -15.45
N GLU A 178 -9.78 34.94 -16.77
CA GLU A 178 -9.96 33.64 -17.42
C GLU A 178 -8.87 32.63 -17.02
N ASP A 179 -7.60 33.04 -17.00
CA ASP A 179 -6.50 32.17 -16.57
C ASP A 179 -6.64 31.79 -15.09
N LEU A 180 -7.04 32.74 -14.24
CA LEU A 180 -7.33 32.47 -12.83
C LEU A 180 -8.52 31.51 -12.65
N GLU A 181 -9.55 31.60 -13.50
CA GLU A 181 -10.69 30.66 -13.49
C GLU A 181 -10.26 29.25 -13.91
N ILE A 182 -9.50 29.14 -15.00
CA ILE A 182 -8.97 27.86 -15.50
C ILE A 182 -8.04 27.23 -14.46
N ARG A 183 -7.12 27.99 -13.86
CA ARG A 183 -6.22 27.49 -12.82
C ARG A 183 -6.98 26.99 -11.59
N ARG A 184 -8.00 27.74 -11.11
CA ARG A 184 -8.86 27.33 -9.99
C ARG A 184 -9.60 26.02 -10.31
N ARG A 185 -10.16 25.87 -11.51
CA ARG A 185 -10.82 24.62 -11.95
C ARG A 185 -9.85 23.45 -12.04
N VAL A 186 -8.65 23.65 -12.60
CA VAL A 186 -7.63 22.59 -12.73
C VAL A 186 -7.07 22.16 -11.38
N PHE A 187 -6.80 23.08 -10.44
CA PHE A 187 -6.42 22.74 -9.06
C PHE A 187 -7.49 21.89 -8.37
N TRP A 188 -8.74 22.37 -8.35
CA TRP A 188 -9.80 21.65 -7.67
C TRP A 188 -10.15 20.32 -8.35
N GLY A 189 -10.03 20.24 -9.67
CA GLY A 189 -10.16 18.99 -10.42
C GLY A 189 -9.08 17.97 -10.07
N ALA A 190 -7.82 18.43 -9.95
CA ALA A 190 -6.71 17.60 -9.48
C ALA A 190 -6.92 17.14 -8.02
N PHE A 191 -7.36 18.03 -7.13
CA PHE A 191 -7.63 17.72 -5.73
C PHE A 191 -8.73 16.66 -5.57
N VAL A 192 -9.83 16.78 -6.31
CA VAL A 192 -10.93 15.80 -6.33
C VAL A 192 -10.47 14.45 -6.89
N VAL A 193 -9.68 14.45 -7.97
CA VAL A 193 -9.11 13.22 -8.56
C VAL A 193 -8.17 12.51 -7.59
N ASP A 194 -7.31 13.24 -6.88
CA ASP A 194 -6.42 12.70 -5.84
C ASP A 194 -7.21 11.91 -4.79
N LYS A 195 -8.22 12.55 -4.16
CA LYS A 195 -9.02 11.88 -3.11
C LYS A 195 -9.75 10.65 -3.64
N ILE A 196 -10.38 10.75 -4.81
CA ILE A 196 -11.13 9.64 -5.42
C ILE A 196 -10.20 8.47 -5.78
N GLN A 197 -8.99 8.73 -6.28
CA GLN A 197 -8.01 7.66 -6.52
C GLN A 197 -7.49 7.04 -5.22
N SER A 198 -7.16 7.85 -4.21
CA SER A 198 -6.70 7.40 -2.90
C SER A 198 -7.71 6.48 -2.22
N LEU A 199 -8.99 6.85 -2.23
CA LEU A 199 -10.10 6.09 -1.64
C LEU A 199 -10.25 4.69 -2.24
N TYR A 200 -10.22 4.56 -3.57
CA TYR A 200 -10.44 3.27 -4.24
C TYR A 200 -9.21 2.36 -4.16
N GLN A 201 -8.02 2.96 -4.21
CA GLN A 201 -6.75 2.23 -4.29
C GLN A 201 -6.10 2.00 -2.92
N GLY A 202 -6.67 2.53 -1.84
CA GLY A 202 -6.11 2.44 -0.49
C GLY A 202 -4.77 3.16 -0.34
N ARG A 203 -4.58 4.28 -1.07
CA ARG A 203 -3.31 5.04 -1.09
C ARG A 203 -3.41 6.31 -0.25
N PRO A 204 -2.30 6.85 0.28
CA PRO A 204 -2.27 8.18 0.86
C PRO A 204 -2.74 9.26 -0.14
N VAL A 205 -3.26 10.36 0.39
CA VAL A 205 -3.63 11.55 -0.42
C VAL A 205 -2.38 12.37 -0.72
N SER A 206 -2.26 12.86 -1.95
CA SER A 206 -1.06 13.56 -2.45
C SER A 206 -1.17 15.08 -2.27
N LEU A 207 -2.37 15.64 -2.42
CA LEU A 207 -2.65 17.06 -2.33
C LEU A 207 -3.39 17.34 -1.01
N LYS A 208 -2.70 17.89 -0.01
CA LYS A 208 -3.32 18.22 1.29
C LYS A 208 -3.93 19.63 1.25
N ASP A 209 -5.02 19.82 1.99
CA ASP A 209 -5.67 21.13 2.15
C ASP A 209 -4.76 22.12 2.90
N THR A 210 -3.99 21.64 3.88
CA THR A 210 -2.98 22.41 4.63
C THR A 210 -1.88 23.01 3.76
N ASP A 211 -1.66 22.45 2.58
CA ASP A 211 -0.55 22.77 1.68
C ASP A 211 -1.05 23.66 0.51
N ALA A 212 -2.29 24.14 0.57
CA ALA A 212 -2.96 24.92 -0.47
C ALA A 212 -3.74 26.12 0.09
N LEU A 213 -3.93 27.15 -0.76
CA LEU A 213 -4.69 28.38 -0.43
C LEU A 213 -5.69 28.77 -1.53
N VAL A 214 -6.02 27.85 -2.44
CA VAL A 214 -6.91 28.11 -3.58
C VAL A 214 -8.38 28.17 -3.14
N PRO A 215 -9.11 29.28 -3.28
CA PRO A 215 -10.51 29.34 -2.86
C PRO A 215 -11.41 28.44 -3.72
N ILE A 216 -12.41 27.77 -3.10
CA ILE A 216 -13.50 27.10 -3.82
C ILE A 216 -14.46 28.17 -4.36
N LYS A 217 -14.06 28.80 -5.47
CA LYS A 217 -14.75 29.92 -6.09
C LYS A 217 -14.55 29.82 -7.60
N PHE A 218 -15.67 29.76 -8.33
CA PHE A 218 -15.73 29.66 -9.79
C PHE A 218 -16.65 30.77 -10.28
N LEU A 219 -16.16 31.60 -11.20
CA LEU A 219 -16.81 32.85 -11.62
C LEU A 219 -17.41 32.76 -13.03
N ASP A 220 -17.07 31.76 -13.84
CA ASP A 220 -17.89 31.45 -15.02
C ASP A 220 -19.05 30.53 -14.63
N THR A 221 -20.24 31.11 -14.48
CA THR A 221 -21.48 30.41 -14.17
C THR A 221 -22.28 29.99 -15.43
N TYR A 222 -21.75 30.18 -16.65
CA TYR A 222 -22.47 29.88 -17.89
C TYR A 222 -22.91 28.40 -17.99
N GLU A 223 -22.01 27.48 -17.66
CA GLU A 223 -22.26 26.02 -17.70
C GLU A 223 -23.14 25.51 -16.53
N GLU A 224 -23.64 26.39 -15.65
CA GLU A 224 -24.60 26.03 -14.59
C GLU A 224 -26.03 25.83 -15.15
N LEU A 225 -26.44 26.68 -16.10
CA LEU A 225 -27.80 26.70 -16.65
C LEU A 225 -27.90 26.28 -18.13
N GLU A 226 -26.80 25.81 -18.74
CA GLU A 226 -26.87 25.18 -20.08
C GLU A 226 -27.79 23.94 -20.03
N HIS A 227 -28.66 23.78 -21.03
CA HIS A 227 -29.62 22.68 -21.11
C HIS A 227 -28.91 21.35 -21.41
N TRP A 228 -28.85 20.48 -20.41
CA TRP A 228 -28.24 19.15 -20.51
C TRP A 228 -29.28 18.11 -20.95
N GLN A 229 -28.92 17.33 -21.97
CA GLN A 229 -29.63 16.14 -22.41
C GLN A 229 -28.65 14.95 -22.50
N PRO A 230 -29.12 13.71 -22.30
CA PRO A 230 -28.28 12.51 -22.30
C PRO A 230 -27.79 12.13 -23.71
N PHE A 231 -26.61 12.64 -24.10
CA PHE A 231 -25.95 12.30 -25.37
C PHE A 231 -24.93 11.16 -25.20
N ALA A 232 -24.16 11.16 -24.10
CA ALA A 232 -23.19 10.12 -23.77
C ALA A 232 -23.80 8.90 -23.04
N TYR A 233 -25.09 8.96 -22.74
CA TYR A 233 -25.83 7.99 -21.93
C TYR A 233 -27.02 7.45 -22.72
N THR A 234 -27.24 6.13 -22.65
CA THR A 234 -28.48 5.53 -23.17
C THR A 234 -29.57 5.75 -22.15
N THR A 235 -30.68 6.39 -22.52
CA THR A 235 -31.85 6.52 -21.65
C THR A 235 -32.60 5.19 -21.56
N SER A 236 -33.21 4.95 -20.40
CA SER A 236 -34.21 3.90 -20.19
C SER A 236 -35.63 4.48 -20.31
N ALA A 237 -35.80 5.76 -19.96
CA ALA A 237 -37.00 6.53 -20.24
C ALA A 237 -37.00 7.00 -21.71
N PRO A 238 -38.10 6.83 -22.48
CA PRO A 238 -38.20 7.33 -23.85
C PRO A 238 -38.06 8.87 -23.92
N ASP A 239 -38.75 9.57 -23.03
CA ASP A 239 -38.94 11.02 -23.08
C ASP A 239 -38.25 11.75 -21.91
N TYR A 240 -36.91 11.72 -21.88
CA TYR A 240 -36.17 12.55 -20.92
C TYR A 240 -36.21 14.02 -21.36
N PRO A 241 -36.84 14.96 -20.61
CA PRO A 241 -37.07 16.33 -21.09
C PRO A 241 -35.79 17.15 -21.25
N GLY A 242 -34.69 16.72 -20.61
CA GLY A 242 -33.53 17.56 -20.34
C GLY A 242 -33.73 18.40 -19.08
N MET A 243 -32.62 18.81 -18.48
CA MET A 243 -32.58 19.64 -17.28
C MET A 243 -31.36 20.57 -17.37
N PRO A 244 -31.29 21.68 -16.62
CA PRO A 244 -30.06 22.46 -16.52
C PRO A 244 -28.88 21.59 -16.04
N ALA A 245 -27.68 21.85 -16.54
CA ALA A 245 -26.51 21.02 -16.27
C ALA A 245 -26.07 21.05 -14.80
N TYR A 246 -26.27 22.17 -14.09
CA TYR A 246 -25.85 22.40 -12.70
C TYR A 246 -24.36 22.09 -12.44
N SER A 247 -23.51 22.34 -13.44
CA SER A 247 -22.11 21.93 -13.45
C SER A 247 -21.30 22.52 -12.31
N ILE A 248 -21.48 23.82 -12.07
CA ILE A 248 -20.62 24.63 -11.21
C ILE A 248 -20.99 24.42 -9.74
N SER A 249 -22.29 24.36 -9.44
CA SER A 249 -22.78 24.03 -8.10
C SER A 249 -22.46 22.58 -7.72
N THR A 250 -22.65 21.61 -8.63
CA THR A 250 -22.29 20.20 -8.38
C THR A 250 -20.80 20.06 -8.09
N PHE A 251 -19.94 20.69 -8.89
CA PHE A 251 -18.51 20.67 -8.67
C PHE A 251 -18.09 21.38 -7.38
N THR A 252 -18.67 22.54 -7.08
CA THR A 252 -18.48 23.26 -5.80
C THR A 252 -18.80 22.38 -4.59
N CYS A 253 -19.93 21.66 -4.63
CA CYS A 253 -20.31 20.72 -3.59
C CYS A 253 -19.39 19.49 -3.54
N LEU A 254 -18.89 19.01 -4.69
CA LEU A 254 -17.92 17.91 -4.77
C LEU A 254 -16.55 18.29 -4.18
N CYS A 255 -16.07 19.52 -4.40
CA CYS A 255 -14.86 20.05 -3.78
C CYS A 255 -15.00 20.10 -2.25
N LYS A 256 -16.11 20.66 -1.75
CA LYS A 256 -16.43 20.70 -0.31
C LYS A 256 -16.55 19.30 0.30
N LEU A 257 -17.13 18.34 -0.41
CA LEU A 257 -17.20 16.94 0.02
C LEU A 257 -15.80 16.28 0.02
N SER A 258 -14.94 16.65 -0.93
CA SER A 258 -13.58 16.13 -1.05
C SER A 258 -12.65 16.59 0.08
N LEU A 259 -12.96 17.71 0.76
CA LEU A 259 -12.30 18.09 2.00
C LEU A 259 -12.64 17.12 3.14
N ILE A 260 -13.93 16.90 3.41
CA ILE A 260 -14.38 15.95 4.45
C ILE A 260 -13.86 14.53 4.15
N MET A 261 -13.82 14.15 2.87
CA MET A 261 -13.23 12.91 2.38
C MET A 261 -11.73 12.80 2.64
N SER A 262 -10.97 13.90 2.49
CA SER A 262 -9.55 13.97 2.84
C SER A 262 -9.34 13.70 4.33
N ASP A 263 -10.21 14.24 5.18
CA ASP A 263 -10.13 14.08 6.63
C ASP A 263 -10.54 12.67 7.07
N ILE A 264 -11.59 12.08 6.46
CA ILE A 264 -11.95 10.67 6.69
C ILE A 264 -10.77 9.75 6.31
N LEU A 265 -10.12 9.98 5.16
CA LEU A 265 -8.94 9.22 4.75
C LEU A 265 -7.76 9.41 5.71
N SER A 266 -7.54 10.62 6.20
CA SER A 266 -6.37 10.98 7.04
C SER A 266 -6.53 10.57 8.51
N CYS A 267 -7.75 10.63 9.05
CA CYS A 267 -8.03 10.38 10.48
C CYS A 267 -8.51 8.94 10.75
N ILE A 268 -9.29 8.33 9.84
CA ILE A 268 -9.94 7.02 10.09
C ILE A 268 -9.22 5.85 9.38
N TYR A 269 -8.54 6.13 8.27
CA TYR A 269 -7.91 5.10 7.41
C TYR A 269 -6.37 5.12 7.40
N THR A 270 -5.72 5.94 8.23
CA THR A 270 -4.26 5.90 8.43
C THR A 270 -3.85 4.88 9.50
N GLU A 271 -2.61 4.37 9.42
CA GLU A 271 -2.00 3.46 10.41
C GLU A 271 -2.09 3.95 11.85
N ARG A 272 -2.09 5.28 12.05
CA ARG A 272 -2.06 5.88 13.39
C ARG A 272 -3.44 5.88 14.05
N SER A 273 -4.52 5.64 13.31
CA SER A 273 -5.89 5.58 13.86
C SER A 273 -6.08 4.49 14.91
N SER A 274 -5.46 3.32 14.74
CA SER A 274 -5.51 2.22 15.72
C SER A 274 -4.73 2.50 17.01
N ASN A 275 -3.98 3.60 17.08
CA ASN A 275 -3.22 4.03 18.27
C ASN A 275 -3.91 5.18 19.03
N GLN A 276 -5.01 5.74 18.51
CA GLN A 276 -5.77 6.81 19.16
C GLN A 276 -6.71 6.24 20.22
N ARG A 277 -7.03 7.02 21.26
CA ARG A 277 -7.88 6.56 22.37
C ARG A 277 -9.33 6.42 21.88
N PRO A 278 -10.11 5.41 22.34
CA PRO A 278 -11.50 5.23 21.89
C PRO A 278 -12.41 6.45 22.06
N ALA A 279 -12.14 7.32 23.05
CA ALA A 279 -12.87 8.58 23.23
C ALA A 279 -12.49 9.67 22.20
N GLU A 280 -11.23 9.69 21.73
CA GLU A 280 -10.78 10.60 20.66
C GLU A 280 -11.35 10.15 19.32
N LEU A 281 -11.32 8.84 19.05
CA LEU A 281 -11.93 8.23 17.88
C LEU A 281 -13.45 8.49 17.82
N ALA A 282 -14.15 8.37 18.95
CA ALA A 282 -15.57 8.73 19.05
C ALA A 282 -15.80 10.23 18.78
N SER A 283 -14.99 11.12 19.36
CA SER A 283 -15.13 12.57 19.13
C SER A 283 -14.90 12.97 17.67
N MET A 284 -13.93 12.36 16.98
CA MET A 284 -13.70 12.60 15.55
C MET A 284 -14.77 11.96 14.67
N LEU A 285 -15.33 10.81 15.07
CA LEU A 285 -16.46 10.18 14.39
C LEU A 285 -17.68 11.10 14.39
N ASP A 286 -18.02 11.66 15.55
CA ASP A 286 -19.14 12.59 15.71
C ASP A 286 -18.89 13.92 14.96
N GLU A 287 -17.65 14.46 14.98
CA GLU A 287 -17.30 15.67 14.23
C GLU A 287 -17.41 15.47 12.70
N LEU A 288 -16.83 14.39 12.17
CA LEU A 288 -16.86 14.10 10.74
C LEU A 288 -18.28 13.77 10.26
N GLN A 289 -19.08 13.08 11.07
CA GLN A 289 -20.49 12.83 10.75
C GLN A 289 -21.31 14.12 10.77
N LEU A 290 -21.10 14.99 11.77
CA LEU A 290 -21.73 16.31 11.81
C LEU A 290 -21.38 17.15 10.58
N ARG A 291 -20.13 17.08 10.11
CA ARG A 291 -19.69 17.76 8.87
C ARG A 291 -20.34 17.19 7.61
N LEU A 292 -20.55 15.87 7.53
CA LEU A 292 -21.33 15.24 6.43
C LEU A 292 -22.80 15.67 6.44
N ASP A 293 -23.45 15.68 7.62
CA ASP A 293 -24.84 16.10 7.76
C ASP A 293 -25.03 17.60 7.47
N GLN A 294 -24.10 18.46 7.93
CA GLN A 294 -24.06 19.88 7.58
C GLN A 294 -23.88 20.10 6.07
N TRP A 295 -22.95 19.40 5.44
CA TRP A 295 -22.76 19.45 3.99
C TRP A 295 -24.04 19.05 3.24
N LYS A 296 -24.73 18.00 3.70
CA LYS A 296 -25.98 17.52 3.09
C LYS A 296 -27.13 18.51 3.28
N ALA A 297 -27.25 19.12 4.46
CA ALA A 297 -28.27 20.13 4.74
C ALA A 297 -28.04 21.42 3.93
N THR A 298 -26.78 21.81 3.73
CA THR A 298 -26.39 23.01 2.97
C THR A 298 -26.34 22.82 1.45
N LEU A 299 -26.71 21.64 0.92
CA LEU A 299 -26.89 21.45 -0.52
C LEU A 299 -27.96 22.43 -1.07
N PRO A 300 -27.67 23.15 -2.18
CA PRO A 300 -28.65 23.95 -2.92
C PRO A 300 -29.88 23.13 -3.30
N GLU A 301 -31.05 23.77 -3.35
CA GLU A 301 -32.33 23.10 -3.57
C GLU A 301 -32.35 22.29 -4.88
N HIS A 302 -31.82 22.85 -5.96
CA HIS A 302 -31.73 22.18 -7.27
C HIS A 302 -30.77 20.98 -7.31
N LEU A 303 -29.91 20.81 -6.31
CA LEU A 303 -29.06 19.62 -6.15
C LEU A 303 -29.65 18.60 -5.16
N ARG A 304 -30.75 18.90 -4.46
CA ARG A 304 -31.39 17.96 -3.52
C ARG A 304 -32.18 16.91 -4.29
N PHE A 305 -31.78 15.65 -4.15
CA PHE A 305 -32.46 14.52 -4.80
C PHE A 305 -32.91 13.48 -3.78
N ASP A 306 -34.16 13.04 -3.92
CA ASP A 306 -34.79 12.00 -3.10
C ASP A 306 -35.16 10.82 -4.03
N PRO A 307 -34.40 9.71 -4.01
CA PRO A 307 -34.69 8.55 -4.85
C PRO A 307 -36.08 7.94 -4.64
N GLY A 308 -36.71 8.14 -3.48
CA GLY A 308 -38.08 7.69 -3.21
C GLY A 308 -39.14 8.49 -3.99
N LYS A 309 -38.82 9.74 -4.36
CA LYS A 309 -39.70 10.64 -5.12
C LYS A 309 -39.39 10.68 -6.62
N ALA A 310 -38.40 9.90 -7.08
CA ALA A 310 -38.01 9.81 -8.49
C ALA A 310 -39.07 9.18 -9.43
N ARG A 311 -40.30 8.94 -8.94
CA ARG A 311 -41.47 8.57 -9.73
C ARG A 311 -42.35 9.75 -10.16
N SER A 312 -42.23 10.90 -9.49
CA SER A 312 -43.03 12.11 -9.75
C SER A 312 -42.19 13.32 -10.16
N VAL A 313 -40.86 13.16 -10.27
CA VAL A 313 -39.90 14.21 -10.65
C VAL A 313 -38.88 13.62 -11.61
N ALA A 314 -38.46 14.38 -12.63
CA ALA A 314 -37.40 13.98 -13.55
C ALA A 314 -36.10 13.67 -12.78
N PHE A 315 -35.44 12.57 -13.15
CA PHE A 315 -34.18 12.15 -12.52
C PHE A 315 -33.05 13.13 -12.90
N PRO A 316 -32.22 13.61 -11.95
CA PRO A 316 -31.23 14.64 -12.21
C PRO A 316 -30.02 14.12 -13.04
N PRO A 317 -29.21 14.99 -13.64
CA PRO A 317 -28.05 14.58 -14.43
C PRO A 317 -27.09 13.61 -13.69
N PRO A 318 -26.41 12.68 -14.39
CA PRO A 318 -25.60 11.64 -13.77
C PRO A 318 -24.51 12.11 -12.80
N HIS A 319 -23.91 13.28 -12.99
CA HIS A 319 -22.96 13.87 -12.04
C HIS A 319 -23.62 14.36 -10.74
N VAL A 320 -24.83 14.93 -10.81
CA VAL A 320 -25.63 15.30 -9.62
C VAL A 320 -25.96 14.05 -8.80
N SER A 321 -26.44 12.98 -9.45
CA SER A 321 -26.72 11.71 -8.75
C SER A 321 -25.44 11.02 -8.22
N SER A 322 -24.30 11.19 -8.89
CA SER A 322 -23.00 10.69 -8.42
C SER A 322 -22.52 11.40 -7.14
N LEU A 323 -22.88 12.68 -6.94
CA LEU A 323 -22.58 13.43 -5.73
C LEU A 323 -23.26 12.79 -4.48
N HIS A 324 -24.54 12.43 -4.59
CA HIS A 324 -25.27 11.71 -3.54
C HIS A 324 -24.74 10.29 -3.30
N ALA A 325 -24.35 9.60 -4.38
CA ALA A 325 -23.71 8.29 -4.28
C ALA A 325 -22.34 8.36 -3.55
N MET A 326 -21.55 9.42 -3.78
CA MET A 326 -20.30 9.66 -3.06
C MET A 326 -20.55 9.97 -1.58
N HIS A 327 -21.50 10.86 -1.26
CA HIS A 327 -21.90 11.13 0.12
C HIS A 327 -22.25 9.85 0.89
N ASN A 328 -23.12 9.00 0.34
CA ASN A 328 -23.50 7.75 0.98
C ASN A 328 -22.31 6.79 1.13
N SER A 329 -21.38 6.79 0.18
CA SER A 329 -20.13 6.02 0.29
C SER A 329 -19.28 6.49 1.47
N LEU A 330 -19.16 7.81 1.68
CA LEU A 330 -18.39 8.39 2.78
C LEU A 330 -19.03 8.13 4.15
N VAL A 331 -20.36 8.19 4.28
CA VAL A 331 -21.07 7.80 5.52
C VAL A 331 -20.77 6.33 5.88
N ILE A 332 -20.83 5.42 4.90
CA ILE A 332 -20.48 4.01 5.16
C ILE A 332 -19.01 3.88 5.56
N LEU A 333 -18.09 4.56 4.87
CA LEU A 333 -16.65 4.43 5.13
C LEU A 333 -16.25 5.05 6.47
N LEU A 334 -16.90 6.14 6.91
CA LEU A 334 -16.71 6.73 8.23
C LEU A 334 -17.13 5.78 9.36
N HIS A 335 -18.29 5.12 9.22
CA HIS A 335 -18.87 4.29 10.29
C HIS A 335 -18.46 2.80 10.26
N ARG A 336 -18.10 2.24 9.09
CA ARG A 336 -17.73 0.83 8.93
C ARG A 336 -16.60 0.33 9.85
N PRO A 337 -15.57 1.12 10.21
CA PRO A 337 -14.53 0.72 11.17
C PRO A 337 -15.03 0.43 12.60
N PHE A 338 -16.20 0.94 12.98
CA PHE A 338 -16.78 0.83 14.32
C PHE A 338 -17.85 -0.27 14.45
N VAL A 339 -18.18 -0.95 13.34
CA VAL A 339 -19.06 -2.12 13.32
C VAL A 339 -18.27 -3.37 13.77
N ALA A 340 -18.95 -4.43 14.22
CA ALA A 340 -18.38 -5.65 14.86
C ALA A 340 -17.35 -6.50 14.06
N ASP A 341 -16.88 -6.02 12.91
CA ASP A 341 -15.81 -6.61 12.08
C ASP A 341 -14.79 -5.55 11.60
N GLY A 342 -14.86 -4.33 12.16
CA GLY A 342 -14.03 -3.18 11.81
C GLY A 342 -12.82 -3.00 12.73
N HIS A 343 -11.82 -2.24 12.25
CA HIS A 343 -10.53 -2.11 12.94
C HIS A 343 -10.53 -1.22 14.19
N LEU A 344 -11.66 -0.56 14.51
CA LEU A 344 -11.82 0.36 15.65
C LEU A 344 -12.96 -0.06 16.60
N TYR A 345 -13.33 -1.35 16.62
CA TYR A 345 -14.43 -1.90 17.42
C TYR A 345 -14.23 -1.83 18.97
N SER A 346 -13.15 -1.21 19.45
CA SER A 346 -12.90 -0.97 20.89
C SER A 346 -13.71 0.18 21.50
N THR A 347 -14.60 0.82 20.74
CA THR A 347 -15.56 1.84 21.19
C THR A 347 -16.77 1.27 21.93
N SER A 348 -17.56 2.13 22.59
CA SER A 348 -18.80 1.75 23.27
C SER A 348 -19.75 0.94 22.36
N PRO A 349 -20.48 -0.08 22.89
CA PRO A 349 -21.53 -0.78 22.15
C PRO A 349 -22.59 0.15 21.52
N SER A 350 -22.90 1.27 22.17
CA SER A 350 -23.83 2.29 21.63
C SER A 350 -23.34 2.91 20.32
N ILE A 351 -22.04 3.23 20.23
CA ILE A 351 -21.39 3.77 19.02
C ILE A 351 -21.39 2.73 17.90
N SER A 352 -21.18 1.45 18.25
CA SER A 352 -21.18 0.34 17.31
C SER A 352 -22.56 0.12 16.68
N VAL A 353 -23.64 0.24 17.47
CA VAL A 353 -25.04 0.14 17.02
C VAL A 353 -25.42 1.32 16.13
N ASP A 354 -25.15 2.56 16.56
CA ASP A 354 -25.43 3.75 15.75
C ASP A 354 -24.66 3.73 14.41
N SER A 355 -23.38 3.35 14.44
CA SER A 355 -22.54 3.21 13.24
C SER A 355 -23.09 2.15 12.28
N PHE A 356 -23.60 1.04 12.79
CA PHE A 356 -24.28 0.03 11.96
C PHE A 356 -25.56 0.57 11.33
N MET A 357 -26.38 1.31 12.08
CA MET A 357 -27.63 1.91 11.56
C MET A 357 -27.36 2.97 10.48
N LYS A 358 -26.34 3.82 10.66
CA LYS A 358 -25.89 4.79 9.65
C LYS A 358 -25.37 4.10 8.39
N CYS A 359 -24.57 3.03 8.52
CA CYS A 359 -24.14 2.20 7.38
C CYS A 359 -25.32 1.57 6.64
N ALA A 360 -26.28 0.98 7.36
CA ALA A 360 -27.46 0.32 6.79
C ALA A 360 -28.38 1.30 6.04
N SER A 361 -28.58 2.50 6.60
CA SER A 361 -29.31 3.60 5.96
C SER A 361 -28.64 4.05 4.67
N ALA A 362 -27.33 4.36 4.71
CA ALA A 362 -26.58 4.82 3.53
C ALA A 362 -26.50 3.76 2.42
N ALA A 363 -26.39 2.46 2.76
CA ALA A 363 -26.41 1.37 1.78
C ALA A 363 -27.80 1.19 1.13
N SER A 364 -28.88 1.38 1.90
CA SER A 364 -30.26 1.34 1.41
C SER A 364 -30.58 2.54 0.51
N ASN A 365 -30.15 3.75 0.91
CA ASN A 365 -30.28 4.96 0.09
C ASN A 365 -29.52 4.83 -1.24
N THR A 366 -28.34 4.19 -1.23
CA THR A 366 -27.59 3.87 -2.44
C THR A 366 -28.34 2.87 -3.33
N SER A 367 -28.95 1.83 -2.75
CA SER A 367 -29.78 0.87 -3.50
C SER A 367 -30.99 1.53 -4.18
N ASN A 368 -31.65 2.45 -3.48
CA ASN A 368 -32.77 3.21 -4.03
C ASN A 368 -32.32 4.18 -5.14
N LEU A 369 -31.16 4.82 -4.97
CA LEU A 369 -30.54 5.66 -6.02
C LEU A 369 -30.21 4.83 -7.27
N LEU A 370 -29.74 3.58 -7.12
CA LEU A 370 -29.44 2.68 -8.24
C LEU A 370 -30.71 2.27 -9.03
N ARG A 371 -31.82 1.94 -8.34
CA ARG A 371 -33.13 1.69 -9.00
C ARG A 371 -33.65 2.94 -9.71
N ALA A 372 -33.57 4.10 -9.06
CA ALA A 372 -33.98 5.37 -9.65
C ALA A 372 -33.11 5.74 -10.88
N TYR A 373 -31.79 5.50 -10.82
CA TYR A 373 -30.89 5.69 -11.96
C TYR A 373 -31.27 4.77 -13.12
N HIS A 374 -31.50 3.47 -12.87
CA HIS A 374 -31.87 2.50 -13.90
C HIS A 374 -33.12 2.91 -14.68
N ARG A 375 -34.13 3.46 -13.99
CA ARG A 375 -35.39 3.93 -14.58
C ARG A 375 -35.21 5.11 -15.54
N ALA A 376 -34.15 5.91 -15.38
CA ALA A 376 -33.82 7.03 -16.25
C ALA A 376 -32.75 6.69 -17.31
N PHE A 377 -31.69 5.98 -16.92
CA PHE A 377 -30.47 5.74 -17.70
C PHE A 377 -29.95 4.30 -17.54
N SER A 378 -29.40 3.73 -18.61
CA SER A 378 -28.82 2.38 -18.60
C SER A 378 -27.58 2.28 -17.70
N ILE A 379 -27.59 1.32 -16.77
CA ILE A 379 -26.50 1.10 -15.81
C ILE A 379 -25.23 0.61 -16.52
N ARG A 380 -25.36 -0.11 -17.64
CA ARG A 380 -24.25 -0.48 -18.55
C ARG A 380 -23.28 0.69 -18.83
N ARG A 381 -23.76 1.94 -18.85
CA ARG A 381 -22.95 3.15 -19.10
C ARG A 381 -22.80 4.08 -17.88
N ALA A 382 -23.15 3.67 -16.66
CA ALA A 382 -23.06 4.53 -15.48
C ALA A 382 -21.63 5.07 -15.19
N PRO A 383 -21.47 6.25 -14.54
CA PRO A 383 -20.18 6.72 -14.04
C PRO A 383 -19.57 5.75 -13.02
N TYR A 384 -18.23 5.64 -12.99
CA TYR A 384 -17.54 4.68 -12.10
C TYR A 384 -17.73 4.99 -10.60
N LEU A 385 -18.11 6.24 -10.27
CA LEU A 385 -18.53 6.68 -8.94
C LEU A 385 -19.74 5.88 -8.42
N ILE A 386 -20.68 5.56 -9.32
CA ILE A 386 -21.86 4.74 -9.00
C ILE A 386 -21.43 3.28 -8.79
N SER A 387 -20.49 2.76 -9.59
CA SER A 387 -19.95 1.40 -9.43
C SER A 387 -19.30 1.18 -8.05
N TYR A 388 -18.59 2.18 -7.52
CA TYR A 388 -17.98 2.12 -6.20
C TYR A 388 -18.98 2.27 -5.05
N ALA A 389 -19.95 3.18 -5.18
CA ALA A 389 -21.03 3.28 -4.20
C ALA A 389 -21.80 1.95 -4.10
N THR A 390 -22.04 1.29 -5.24
CA THR A 390 -22.62 -0.06 -5.31
C THR A 390 -21.75 -1.07 -4.57
N TYR A 391 -20.42 -1.06 -4.77
CA TYR A 391 -19.50 -1.93 -4.03
C TYR A 391 -19.59 -1.73 -2.52
N VAL A 392 -19.41 -0.49 -2.05
CA VAL A 392 -19.41 -0.19 -0.61
C VAL A 392 -20.75 -0.54 0.03
N ALA A 393 -21.88 -0.20 -0.61
CA ALA A 393 -23.22 -0.59 -0.16
C ALA A 393 -23.39 -2.12 -0.11
N ALA A 394 -22.99 -2.86 -1.15
CA ALA A 394 -23.12 -4.31 -1.21
C ALA A 394 -22.35 -5.02 -0.08
N THR A 395 -21.18 -4.51 0.35
CA THR A 395 -20.45 -5.10 1.49
C THR A 395 -21.21 -5.00 2.82
N ILE A 396 -22.05 -3.96 2.99
CA ILE A 396 -22.92 -3.81 4.17
C ILE A 396 -24.18 -4.66 4.00
N LEU A 397 -24.85 -4.60 2.84
CA LEU A 397 -26.08 -5.33 2.57
C LEU A 397 -25.90 -6.85 2.69
N THR A 398 -24.75 -7.39 2.27
CA THR A 398 -24.39 -8.81 2.48
C THR A 398 -24.38 -9.20 3.96
N ARG A 399 -23.92 -8.31 4.84
CA ARG A 399 -23.86 -8.55 6.29
C ARG A 399 -25.22 -8.48 6.96
N ILE A 400 -26.11 -7.62 6.44
CA ILE A 400 -27.51 -7.54 6.90
C ILE A 400 -28.29 -8.76 6.41
N ALA A 401 -28.11 -9.17 5.15
CA ALA A 401 -28.74 -10.35 4.56
C ALA A 401 -28.40 -11.64 5.34
N ALA A 402 -27.13 -11.81 5.74
CA ALA A 402 -26.66 -12.95 6.55
C ALA A 402 -27.33 -13.14 7.93
N LYS A 403 -28.14 -12.18 8.38
CA LYS A 403 -28.87 -12.22 9.65
C LYS A 403 -30.38 -11.98 9.46
N ARG A 404 -30.90 -12.12 8.23
CA ARG A 404 -32.33 -11.93 7.88
C ARG A 404 -32.83 -13.06 6.96
N ARG A 405 -34.15 -13.22 6.87
CA ARG A 405 -34.79 -14.16 5.93
C ARG A 405 -34.60 -13.73 4.46
N HIS A 406 -34.67 -14.67 3.51
CA HIS A 406 -34.41 -14.43 2.09
C HIS A 406 -35.39 -13.45 1.41
N ASP A 407 -36.58 -13.29 1.96
CA ASP A 407 -37.64 -12.34 1.54
C ASP A 407 -37.37 -10.88 1.97
N SER A 408 -36.34 -10.64 2.79
CA SER A 408 -36.08 -9.32 3.37
C SER A 408 -35.57 -8.27 2.37
N ILE A 409 -35.89 -7.00 2.65
CA ILE A 409 -35.43 -5.83 1.88
C ILE A 409 -33.90 -5.79 1.72
N ALA A 410 -33.15 -6.37 2.68
CA ALA A 410 -31.70 -6.51 2.58
C ALA A 410 -31.24 -7.43 1.42
N HIS A 411 -31.93 -8.55 1.20
CA HIS A 411 -31.68 -9.42 0.05
C HIS A 411 -32.08 -8.75 -1.26
N ALA A 412 -33.24 -8.08 -1.31
CA ALA A 412 -33.67 -7.33 -2.49
C ALA A 412 -32.69 -6.19 -2.87
N ASN A 413 -32.19 -5.44 -1.90
CA ASN A 413 -31.17 -4.40 -2.10
C ASN A 413 -29.82 -4.98 -2.54
N LEU A 414 -29.41 -6.14 -2.00
CA LEU A 414 -28.20 -6.83 -2.45
C LEU A 414 -28.34 -7.37 -3.89
N ALA A 415 -29.51 -7.91 -4.25
CA ALA A 415 -29.82 -8.34 -5.62
C ALA A 415 -29.72 -7.18 -6.62
N THR A 416 -30.26 -6.00 -6.28
CA THR A 416 -30.08 -4.76 -7.07
C THR A 416 -28.59 -4.44 -7.29
N CYS A 417 -27.75 -4.55 -6.25
CA CYS A 417 -26.31 -4.30 -6.39
C CYS A 417 -25.61 -5.34 -7.28
N LEU A 418 -25.99 -6.61 -7.20
CA LEU A 418 -25.44 -7.68 -8.04
C LEU A 418 -25.86 -7.52 -9.51
N ALA A 419 -27.10 -7.11 -9.78
CA ALA A 419 -27.58 -6.77 -11.12
C ALA A 419 -26.83 -5.55 -11.71
N VAL A 420 -26.57 -4.51 -10.90
CA VAL A 420 -25.74 -3.37 -11.31
C VAL A 420 -24.33 -3.82 -11.74
N PHE A 421 -23.69 -4.72 -10.98
CA PHE A 421 -22.39 -5.25 -11.38
C PHE A 421 -22.45 -6.04 -12.70
N LYS A 422 -23.52 -6.82 -12.89
CA LYS A 422 -23.75 -7.67 -14.07
C LYS A 422 -23.85 -6.85 -15.37
N GLU A 423 -24.43 -5.65 -15.33
CA GLU A 423 -24.44 -4.71 -16.47
C GLU A 423 -23.13 -3.92 -16.60
N ASN A 424 -22.64 -3.30 -15.51
CA ASN A 424 -21.60 -2.28 -15.61
C ASN A 424 -20.20 -2.85 -15.94
N GLN A 425 -20.00 -4.15 -15.73
CA GLN A 425 -18.76 -4.88 -16.05
C GLN A 425 -18.35 -4.90 -17.53
N GLU A 426 -19.23 -4.55 -18.48
CA GLU A 426 -18.88 -4.42 -19.90
C GLU A 426 -18.01 -3.19 -20.18
N THR A 427 -18.37 -2.04 -19.59
CA THR A 427 -17.69 -0.76 -19.83
C THR A 427 -16.67 -0.41 -18.75
N ASN A 428 -16.71 -1.12 -17.61
CA ASN A 428 -15.82 -0.93 -16.46
C ASN A 428 -15.32 -2.31 -15.97
N SER A 429 -14.21 -2.78 -16.54
CA SER A 429 -13.62 -4.11 -16.25
C SER A 429 -13.38 -4.37 -14.75
N ALA A 430 -13.12 -3.29 -14.00
CA ALA A 430 -12.93 -3.29 -12.56
C ALA A 430 -14.08 -3.96 -11.81
N VAL A 431 -15.31 -3.78 -12.28
CA VAL A 431 -16.53 -4.21 -11.58
C VAL A 431 -16.63 -5.72 -11.43
N LYS A 432 -15.97 -6.48 -12.30
CA LYS A 432 -15.79 -7.94 -12.16
C LYS A 432 -15.09 -8.29 -10.84
N LYS A 433 -14.04 -7.52 -10.50
CA LYS A 433 -13.28 -7.66 -9.24
C LYS A 433 -14.15 -7.26 -8.02
N ALA A 434 -15.02 -6.25 -8.13
CA ALA A 434 -15.99 -5.91 -7.08
C ALA A 434 -17.01 -7.04 -6.84
N ALA A 435 -17.61 -7.56 -7.92
CA ALA A 435 -18.60 -8.64 -7.87
C ALA A 435 -18.03 -9.90 -7.19
N ASN A 436 -16.82 -10.33 -7.58
CA ASN A 436 -16.15 -11.48 -7.01
C ASN A 436 -15.90 -11.31 -5.49
N ILE A 437 -15.51 -10.11 -5.03
CA ILE A 437 -15.31 -9.83 -3.59
C ILE A 437 -16.64 -9.93 -2.82
N VAL A 438 -17.73 -9.39 -3.36
CA VAL A 438 -19.06 -9.45 -2.74
C VAL A 438 -19.58 -10.89 -2.72
N GLN A 439 -19.47 -11.65 -3.82
CA GLN A 439 -19.85 -13.06 -3.87
C GLN A 439 -19.00 -13.92 -2.92
N GLY A 440 -17.70 -13.63 -2.79
CA GLY A 440 -16.82 -14.26 -1.80
C GLY A 440 -17.13 -13.87 -0.35
N LEU A 441 -17.80 -12.74 -0.10
CA LEU A 441 -18.37 -12.39 1.20
C LEU A 441 -19.69 -13.13 1.44
N MET A 442 -20.59 -13.18 0.45
CA MET A 442 -21.85 -13.93 0.50
C MET A 442 -21.61 -15.41 0.84
N LYS A 443 -20.70 -16.07 0.11
CA LYS A 443 -20.32 -17.47 0.33
C LYS A 443 -19.78 -17.74 1.75
N ARG A 444 -19.02 -16.81 2.33
CA ARG A 444 -18.48 -16.94 3.71
C ARG A 444 -19.54 -16.68 4.79
N LEU A 445 -20.60 -15.95 4.48
CA LEU A 445 -21.67 -15.60 5.41
C LEU A 445 -22.97 -16.39 5.16
N GLY A 446 -22.95 -17.42 4.30
CA GLY A 446 -24.12 -18.27 4.01
C GLY A 446 -25.24 -17.59 3.22
N VAL A 447 -25.00 -16.42 2.61
CA VAL A 447 -26.02 -15.65 1.89
C VAL A 447 -26.26 -16.25 0.51
N VAL A 448 -27.49 -16.65 0.23
CA VAL A 448 -27.96 -17.12 -1.08
C VAL A 448 -29.01 -16.15 -1.62
N ILE A 449 -28.86 -15.79 -2.89
CA ILE A 449 -29.84 -15.05 -3.70
C ILE A 449 -30.04 -15.85 -4.97
N ASP A 450 -31.24 -16.41 -5.13
CA ASP A 450 -31.62 -17.16 -6.32
C ASP A 450 -31.87 -16.20 -7.49
N ASN A 451 -31.40 -16.58 -8.68
CA ASN A 451 -31.51 -15.83 -9.94
C ASN A 451 -31.19 -14.32 -9.87
N ILE A 452 -29.92 -13.97 -10.12
CA ILE A 452 -29.49 -12.58 -10.39
C ILE A 452 -30.02 -12.13 -11.76
N SER A 453 -31.31 -11.81 -11.82
CA SER A 453 -32.01 -11.25 -12.97
C SER A 453 -31.91 -9.72 -13.02
N LEU A 454 -32.28 -9.11 -14.15
CA LEU A 454 -32.39 -7.65 -14.27
C LEU A 454 -33.62 -7.10 -13.53
N ASP A 455 -34.64 -7.94 -13.35
CA ASP A 455 -35.89 -7.65 -12.60
C ASP A 455 -35.60 -7.11 -11.18
N ALA A 456 -34.45 -7.46 -10.59
CA ALA A 456 -33.97 -6.91 -9.31
C ALA A 456 -33.66 -5.40 -9.32
N LEU A 457 -33.69 -4.75 -10.49
CA LEU A 457 -33.62 -3.30 -10.69
C LEU A 457 -35.02 -2.67 -10.82
N GLU A 458 -36.01 -3.46 -11.22
CA GLU A 458 -37.41 -3.06 -11.41
C GLU A 458 -38.22 -3.18 -10.12
N ILE A 459 -38.00 -4.27 -9.36
CA ILE A 459 -38.61 -4.56 -8.05
C ILE A 459 -38.53 -3.32 -7.13
N ASP A 460 -39.71 -2.82 -6.76
CA ASP A 460 -39.84 -1.93 -5.60
C ASP A 460 -39.69 -2.74 -4.30
N PRO A 461 -39.16 -2.14 -3.22
CA PRO A 461 -39.42 -2.68 -1.89
C PRO A 461 -40.94 -2.70 -1.63
N PRO A 462 -41.47 -3.72 -0.92
CA PRO A 462 -42.90 -3.86 -0.72
C PRO A 462 -43.48 -2.60 -0.05
N VAL A 463 -44.39 -1.92 -0.76
CA VAL A 463 -45.14 -0.79 -0.22
C VAL A 463 -46.04 -1.34 0.89
N LYS A 464 -45.97 -0.75 2.09
CA LYS A 464 -46.87 -1.12 3.19
C LYS A 464 -48.31 -0.87 2.76
N SER A 465 -49.05 -1.96 2.48
CA SER A 465 -50.51 -1.93 2.58
C SER A 465 -50.84 -1.54 4.02
N SER A 466 -51.54 -0.43 4.21
CA SER A 466 -52.03 -0.03 5.53
C SER A 466 -52.87 -1.15 6.12
N GLU A 467 -52.40 -1.75 7.22
CA GLU A 467 -53.26 -2.63 8.02
C GLU A 467 -54.45 -1.81 8.52
N ARG A 468 -55.59 -2.49 8.63
CA ARG A 468 -56.90 -1.85 8.79
C ARG A 468 -57.03 -1.33 10.21
N ASP A 469 -57.66 -0.17 10.37
CA ASP A 469 -58.17 0.24 11.69
C ASP A 469 -59.02 -0.90 12.29
N PRO A 470 -58.85 -1.21 13.59
CA PRO A 470 -59.75 -2.12 14.28
C PRO A 470 -61.09 -1.41 14.46
N GLN A 471 -62.01 -1.64 13.53
CA GLN A 471 -63.37 -1.11 13.63
C GLN A 471 -64.00 -1.59 14.96
N PRO A 472 -64.58 -0.70 15.78
CA PRO A 472 -65.31 -1.11 16.97
C PRO A 472 -66.56 -1.91 16.56
N ASN A 473 -67.09 -2.70 17.50
CA ASN A 473 -68.41 -3.33 17.36
C ASN A 473 -69.46 -2.27 17.00
N ASP A 474 -70.11 -2.42 15.84
CA ASP A 474 -71.56 -2.27 15.79
C ASP A 474 -72.20 -3.06 14.63
N ARG A 475 -73.53 -3.20 14.66
CA ARG A 475 -74.30 -4.10 13.78
C ARG A 475 -74.94 -3.37 12.59
N ALA A 476 -74.81 -3.94 11.39
CA ALA A 476 -75.72 -3.78 10.25
C ALA A 476 -75.80 -2.35 9.63
N THR A 477 -76.22 -2.09 8.39
CA THR A 477 -76.66 -2.94 7.24
C THR A 477 -76.48 -2.13 5.94
N ASP A 478 -76.40 -2.81 4.79
CA ASP A 478 -76.74 -2.39 3.41
C ASP A 478 -76.29 -1.04 2.81
N GLY A 479 -75.91 -1.06 1.53
CA GLY A 479 -75.69 0.14 0.70
C GLY A 479 -74.85 -0.14 -0.55
N ASP A 480 -75.48 -0.14 -1.73
CA ASP A 480 -74.85 -0.43 -3.04
C ASP A 480 -74.74 0.85 -3.92
N VAL A 481 -74.18 0.68 -5.13
CA VAL A 481 -74.23 1.56 -6.31
C VAL A 481 -73.01 2.50 -6.52
N SER A 482 -72.74 2.75 -7.80
CA SER A 482 -71.51 3.28 -8.41
C SER A 482 -71.69 4.66 -9.07
N VAL A 483 -70.60 5.26 -9.60
CA VAL A 483 -70.46 5.91 -10.93
C VAL A 483 -69.21 6.84 -10.98
N GLN A 484 -68.71 7.15 -12.19
CA GLN A 484 -67.57 8.05 -12.48
C GLN A 484 -68.00 9.54 -12.78
N PRO A 485 -67.45 10.32 -13.75
CA PRO A 485 -66.53 11.43 -13.41
C PRO A 485 -66.76 12.81 -14.09
N SER A 486 -66.18 13.87 -13.52
CA SER A 486 -65.83 15.16 -14.19
C SER A 486 -64.98 16.02 -13.22
N ALA A 487 -63.94 16.83 -13.54
CA ALA A 487 -63.48 17.59 -14.72
C ALA A 487 -63.77 19.12 -14.65
N GLY A 488 -62.74 19.94 -14.91
CA GLY A 488 -62.75 21.42 -14.90
C GLY A 488 -61.52 22.00 -14.15
N THR A 489 -60.49 22.57 -14.78
CA THR A 489 -60.31 23.92 -15.38
C THR A 489 -60.14 25.09 -14.41
N GLU A 490 -58.92 25.70 -14.44
CA GLU A 490 -58.64 27.15 -14.57
C GLU A 490 -59.10 28.15 -13.46
N THR A 491 -58.48 29.31 -13.20
CA THR A 491 -57.25 30.00 -13.68
C THR A 491 -56.80 31.09 -12.67
N HIS A 492 -55.67 31.77 -12.99
CA HIS A 492 -55.38 33.19 -12.69
C HIS A 492 -54.69 33.67 -11.39
N ASN A 493 -53.56 34.36 -11.66
CA ASN A 493 -53.08 35.63 -11.10
C ASN A 493 -52.10 35.69 -9.92
N SER A 494 -51.34 36.80 -9.95
CA SER A 494 -50.17 37.17 -9.16
C SER A 494 -50.30 38.65 -8.78
N LEU A 495 -49.64 39.09 -7.70
CA LEU A 495 -48.79 40.32 -7.62
C LEU A 495 -48.43 40.70 -6.16
N THR A 496 -47.28 41.38 -6.00
CA THR A 496 -46.90 42.35 -4.92
C THR A 496 -47.11 41.96 -3.45
N SER A 497 -46.07 41.70 -2.61
CA SER A 497 -44.98 42.58 -2.10
C SER A 497 -45.36 43.53 -0.95
N GLY A 498 -44.59 43.53 0.17
CA GLY A 498 -44.57 44.69 1.10
C GLY A 498 -44.50 44.43 2.62
N ASN A 499 -43.35 43.94 3.12
CA ASN A 499 -42.63 44.33 4.37
C ASN A 499 -43.33 44.83 5.67
N VAL A 500 -42.68 44.47 6.81
CA VAL A 500 -42.85 44.94 8.22
C VAL A 500 -44.24 44.73 8.89
N THR A 501 -44.41 44.58 10.21
CA THR A 501 -43.53 44.58 11.41
C THR A 501 -43.82 43.36 12.32
N GLY A 502 -42.94 43.05 13.29
CA GLY A 502 -43.26 42.11 14.38
C GLY A 502 -42.08 41.78 15.30
N TYR A 503 -42.03 42.38 16.50
CA TYR A 503 -40.99 42.14 17.51
C TYR A 503 -41.43 41.14 18.58
N SER A 504 -40.47 40.33 19.04
CA SER A 504 -40.41 39.63 20.34
C SER A 504 -41.64 38.85 20.85
N ASN A 505 -41.47 37.53 20.94
CA ASN A 505 -41.63 36.88 22.25
C ASN A 505 -40.66 35.70 22.38
N THR A 506 -40.18 35.41 23.58
CA THR A 506 -39.08 34.44 23.82
C THR A 506 -39.58 33.12 24.40
N LYS A 507 -39.05 31.99 23.90
CA LYS A 507 -38.90 30.73 24.65
C LYS A 507 -37.95 29.76 23.94
N SER A 508 -37.19 29.03 24.74
CA SER A 508 -36.15 28.07 24.32
C SER A 508 -36.75 26.63 24.26
N PRO A 509 -35.99 25.55 23.96
CA PRO A 509 -36.24 24.84 22.70
C PRO A 509 -36.57 23.34 22.86
N GLY A 510 -37.02 22.74 21.74
CA GLY A 510 -36.80 21.31 21.47
C GLY A 510 -38.06 20.46 21.29
N GLN A 511 -38.18 19.83 20.12
CA GLN A 511 -38.59 18.43 19.97
C GLN A 511 -37.78 17.77 18.84
N PRO A 512 -37.39 16.49 18.97
CA PRO A 512 -36.67 15.76 17.93
C PRO A 512 -37.60 15.31 16.80
N ILE A 513 -37.00 15.02 15.63
CA ILE A 513 -37.70 14.54 14.43
C ILE A 513 -38.13 13.08 14.62
N GLN A 514 -39.29 12.72 14.05
CA GLN A 514 -39.95 11.42 14.24
C GLN A 514 -39.17 10.23 13.65
N SER A 515 -39.23 9.09 14.34
CA SER A 515 -38.56 7.83 14.00
C SER A 515 -39.24 7.04 12.86
N PRO A 516 -38.49 6.29 12.02
CA PRO A 516 -39.08 5.34 11.06
C PRO A 516 -39.72 4.11 11.74
N GLY A 517 -40.85 3.64 11.21
CA GLY A 517 -41.73 2.68 11.88
C GLY A 517 -41.46 1.17 11.66
N SER A 518 -41.26 0.49 12.79
CA SER A 518 -41.83 -0.82 13.17
C SER A 518 -41.47 -2.14 12.45
N ASP A 519 -40.74 -2.19 11.34
CA ASP A 519 -40.28 -3.50 10.78
C ASP A 519 -39.05 -4.08 11.52
N TRP A 520 -38.73 -3.49 12.67
CA TRP A 520 -37.61 -3.82 13.54
C TRP A 520 -38.08 -4.43 14.87
N VAL A 521 -39.20 -5.17 14.87
CA VAL A 521 -39.83 -5.73 16.09
C VAL A 521 -38.87 -6.61 16.90
N ASP A 522 -37.87 -7.22 16.26
CA ASP A 522 -36.82 -8.01 16.93
C ASP A 522 -35.52 -7.21 17.18
N ILE A 523 -35.63 -5.92 17.50
CA ILE A 523 -34.51 -5.12 18.03
C ILE A 523 -33.94 -5.79 19.28
N ASP A 524 -34.81 -6.24 20.20
CA ASP A 524 -34.36 -6.85 21.43
C ASP A 524 -33.76 -8.25 21.20
N GLY A 525 -34.26 -9.08 20.29
CA GLY A 525 -33.58 -10.35 19.97
C GLY A 525 -32.23 -10.15 19.27
N ILE A 526 -32.09 -9.12 18.43
CA ILE A 526 -30.80 -8.74 17.84
C ILE A 526 -29.83 -8.25 18.93
N ILE A 527 -30.24 -7.31 19.80
CA ILE A 527 -29.43 -6.82 20.93
C ILE A 527 -29.07 -7.94 21.90
N GLN A 528 -30.06 -8.76 22.29
CA GLN A 528 -29.86 -9.93 23.15
C GLN A 528 -28.93 -10.95 22.50
N SER A 529 -28.97 -11.17 21.18
CA SER A 529 -28.03 -12.09 20.54
C SER A 529 -26.57 -11.62 20.64
N PHE A 530 -26.32 -10.33 20.43
CA PHE A 530 -24.98 -9.74 20.58
C PHE A 530 -24.49 -9.69 22.05
N LEU A 531 -25.39 -9.71 23.04
CA LEU A 531 -25.06 -9.80 24.47
C LEU A 531 -24.92 -11.26 24.96
N HIS A 532 -25.79 -12.16 24.50
CA HIS A 532 -25.80 -13.57 24.92
C HIS A 532 -24.72 -14.44 24.26
N GLU A 533 -24.19 -14.11 23.07
CA GLU A 533 -23.02 -14.80 22.53
C GLU A 533 -21.78 -14.68 23.45
N ASN A 534 -21.71 -13.62 24.27
CA ASN A 534 -20.69 -13.47 25.33
C ASN A 534 -21.12 -14.04 26.69
N SER A 535 -22.40 -13.99 27.06
CA SER A 535 -22.89 -14.57 28.33
C SER A 535 -22.88 -16.11 28.33
N THR A 536 -23.30 -16.75 27.24
CA THR A 536 -23.48 -18.21 27.17
C THR A 536 -22.17 -19.00 27.07
N ARG A 537 -21.03 -18.35 26.76
CA ARG A 537 -19.70 -18.99 26.80
C ARG A 537 -19.09 -19.10 28.20
N GLY A 538 -19.65 -18.44 29.22
CA GLY A 538 -19.15 -18.50 30.59
C GLY A 538 -19.82 -19.53 31.52
N ALA A 539 -20.95 -20.12 31.12
CA ALA A 539 -21.88 -20.76 32.05
C ALA A 539 -22.23 -22.23 31.70
N ARG A 540 -21.24 -23.13 31.74
CA ARG A 540 -21.46 -24.59 31.92
C ARG A 540 -20.33 -25.25 32.72
N LEU A 541 -20.35 -25.04 34.03
CA LEU A 541 -19.91 -26.00 35.05
C LEU A 541 -20.42 -25.51 36.42
N LEU A 542 -20.55 -26.44 37.37
CA LEU A 542 -21.01 -26.27 38.76
C LEU A 542 -22.53 -26.03 38.93
N ASP A 543 -23.22 -27.09 39.34
CA ASP A 543 -24.50 -27.02 40.07
C ASP A 543 -24.28 -26.51 41.51
N TYR A 544 -25.37 -26.13 42.19
CA TYR A 544 -25.36 -25.52 43.53
C TYR A 544 -26.05 -26.38 44.59
N GLU A 545 -25.40 -26.57 45.74
CA GLU A 545 -25.94 -26.73 47.10
C GLU A 545 -24.76 -26.59 48.10
N ALA A 546 -24.87 -26.11 49.34
CA ALA A 546 -25.84 -25.22 49.98
C ALA A 546 -25.18 -24.57 51.23
N ASN A 547 -25.78 -23.50 51.77
CA ASN A 547 -25.46 -22.81 53.04
C ASN A 547 -24.25 -21.84 53.08
N GLY A 548 -24.56 -20.56 53.33
CA GLY A 548 -24.24 -19.99 54.66
C GLY A 548 -22.97 -19.15 54.86
N THR A 549 -23.01 -17.88 54.42
CA THR A 549 -22.26 -16.71 54.94
C THR A 549 -20.71 -16.66 54.86
N PRO A 550 -20.12 -15.48 54.57
CA PRO A 550 -18.66 -15.29 54.53
C PRO A 550 -18.07 -14.74 55.85
N THR A 551 -16.79 -15.02 56.10
CA THR A 551 -15.98 -14.33 57.12
C THR A 551 -14.61 -13.92 56.56
N GLN A 552 -14.19 -12.70 56.89
CA GLN A 552 -12.82 -12.22 56.69
C GLN A 552 -11.88 -12.87 57.72
N LEU A 553 -10.59 -12.96 57.39
CA LEU A 553 -9.53 -12.79 58.39
C LEU A 553 -8.26 -12.20 57.73
N SER A 554 -7.34 -11.70 58.55
CA SER A 554 -6.41 -10.64 58.17
C SER A 554 -4.94 -11.04 58.13
N ARG A 555 -4.14 -10.14 57.53
CA ARG A 555 -2.78 -9.71 57.93
C ARG A 555 -2.26 -10.21 59.30
N ALA A 556 -0.96 -10.46 59.50
CA ALA A 556 0.15 -10.43 58.52
C ALA A 556 1.43 -11.25 58.89
N PRO A 557 2.55 -10.67 59.38
CA PRO A 557 3.79 -10.67 58.57
C PRO A 557 5.02 -11.28 59.26
N TRP A 558 6.03 -11.64 58.46
CA TRP A 558 7.43 -11.73 58.91
C TRP A 558 8.41 -11.13 57.88
N MET A 559 9.58 -10.69 58.39
CA MET A 559 10.57 -9.82 57.73
C MET A 559 11.92 -10.55 57.48
N PRO A 560 12.89 -9.95 56.76
CA PRO A 560 13.97 -10.70 56.08
C PRO A 560 15.24 -10.92 56.91
N LEU A 561 16.18 -11.69 56.33
CA LEU A 561 17.60 -11.75 56.75
C LEU A 561 18.55 -11.64 55.54
N HIS A 562 19.71 -11.05 55.80
CA HIS A 562 20.93 -10.83 54.99
C HIS A 562 22.11 -10.81 55.99
N PRO A 563 23.40 -10.89 55.58
CA PRO A 563 24.02 -11.51 54.41
C PRO A 563 25.19 -12.45 54.87
N CYS A 564 26.43 -12.26 54.33
CA CYS A 564 27.71 -12.97 54.60
C CYS A 564 27.90 -14.35 53.91
N ASP A 565 29.10 -14.77 53.45
CA ASP A 565 30.40 -14.06 53.24
C ASP A 565 31.30 -14.80 52.22
N ILE A 566 32.45 -14.22 51.81
CA ILE A 566 33.44 -14.76 50.84
C ILE A 566 34.84 -14.89 51.48
N PRO A 567 35.54 -16.03 51.37
CA PRO A 567 36.88 -16.07 50.73
C PRO A 567 37.22 -17.42 50.04
N ALA A 568 38.34 -17.66 49.34
CA ALA A 568 39.19 -16.87 48.43
C ALA A 568 40.31 -17.80 47.86
N THR A 569 40.77 -17.55 46.63
CA THR A 569 42.11 -17.88 46.05
C THR A 569 42.87 -19.21 46.37
N VAL A 570 43.25 -19.94 45.31
CA VAL A 570 44.62 -20.49 45.12
C VAL A 570 45.03 -20.30 43.65
N THR A 571 46.31 -20.00 43.39
CA THR A 571 46.91 -19.82 42.05
C THR A 571 47.98 -20.88 41.77
N MET A 572 48.37 -21.07 40.50
CA MET A 572 49.76 -21.38 40.16
C MET A 572 50.14 -20.96 38.73
N ASP A 573 51.39 -20.55 38.56
CA ASP A 573 51.97 -19.96 37.35
C ASP A 573 52.77 -20.97 36.48
N ASN A 574 53.24 -20.45 35.33
CA ASN A 574 54.49 -20.76 34.58
C ASN A 574 54.33 -21.42 33.20
N ALA A 575 55.21 -21.21 32.20
CA ALA A 575 56.14 -20.08 31.91
C ALA A 575 56.89 -20.30 30.56
N ARG A 576 57.19 -19.23 29.81
CA ARG A 576 58.39 -19.06 28.91
C ARG A 576 58.47 -20.01 27.67
N HIS A 577 59.31 -19.83 26.62
CA HIS A 577 60.14 -18.70 26.14
C HIS A 577 60.47 -18.83 24.60
N VAL A 578 60.52 -17.69 23.89
CA VAL A 578 61.58 -17.19 22.97
C VAL A 578 62.24 -18.07 21.86
N GLY A 579 62.17 -17.58 20.61
CA GLY A 579 63.25 -17.60 19.58
C GLY A 579 63.31 -18.79 18.58
N SER A 580 64.02 -18.73 17.45
CA SER A 580 64.52 -17.59 16.63
C SER A 580 65.18 -18.03 15.30
N GLN A 581 64.98 -17.25 14.21
CA GLN A 581 65.79 -17.15 12.96
C GLN A 581 65.92 -18.33 11.94
N ALA A 582 65.89 -17.94 10.64
CA ALA A 582 66.70 -18.41 9.49
C ALA A 582 66.53 -19.87 8.94
N SER A 583 66.74 -20.17 7.65
CA SER A 583 66.82 -19.37 6.39
C SER A 583 66.86 -20.29 5.13
N LEU A 584 67.03 -19.70 3.93
CA LEU A 584 67.47 -20.28 2.62
C LEU A 584 66.43 -20.68 1.54
N ARG A 585 66.93 -20.66 0.29
CA ARG A 585 66.34 -20.82 -1.08
C ARG A 585 67.20 -21.85 -1.86
N PRO A 586 66.94 -22.28 -3.13
CA PRO A 586 66.43 -21.55 -4.32
C PRO A 586 65.38 -22.37 -5.15
N ASP A 587 65.22 -22.47 -6.49
CA ASP A 587 65.84 -22.01 -7.80
C ASP A 587 64.71 -22.01 -8.92
N ILE A 588 64.74 -21.37 -10.11
CA ILE A 588 65.48 -21.57 -11.41
C ILE A 588 65.16 -22.92 -12.13
N ASP A 589 64.74 -23.02 -13.42
CA ASP A 589 64.43 -21.97 -14.43
C ASP A 589 63.60 -22.36 -15.71
N VAL A 590 62.99 -21.33 -16.33
CA VAL A 590 62.90 -20.95 -17.78
C VAL A 590 62.42 -21.87 -18.94
N THR A 591 61.42 -21.37 -19.71
CA THR A 591 61.26 -21.22 -21.21
C THR A 591 59.77 -20.96 -21.53
N ASN A 592 59.29 -19.97 -22.29
CA ASN A 592 59.52 -19.45 -23.67
C ASN A 592 59.15 -20.44 -24.80
N GLY A 593 58.31 -20.12 -25.81
CA GLY A 593 57.48 -18.93 -26.06
C GLY A 593 56.98 -18.84 -27.53
N ALA A 594 56.20 -17.79 -27.89
CA ALA A 594 55.83 -17.35 -29.27
C ALA A 594 54.92 -18.28 -30.13
N HIS A 595 54.20 -17.87 -31.20
CA HIS A 595 53.58 -16.58 -31.60
C HIS A 595 52.62 -16.74 -32.82
N ARG A 596 51.48 -15.99 -32.85
CA ARG A 596 50.82 -15.34 -34.04
C ARG A 596 50.34 -16.25 -35.22
N SER A 597 49.48 -15.85 -36.18
CA SER A 597 48.74 -14.59 -36.51
C SER A 597 47.53 -14.86 -37.45
N GLU A 598 46.53 -13.95 -37.45
CA GLU A 598 45.70 -13.53 -38.63
C GLU A 598 44.75 -14.57 -39.31
N THR A 599 43.71 -14.23 -40.11
CA THR A 599 42.91 -12.99 -40.37
C THR A 599 41.51 -13.33 -40.93
N ALA A 600 40.61 -12.33 -40.99
CA ALA A 600 39.48 -12.18 -41.95
C ALA A 600 38.32 -13.21 -41.90
N SER A 601 37.14 -13.02 -42.51
CA SER A 601 36.27 -11.83 -42.76
C SER A 601 34.95 -12.33 -43.39
N GLY A 602 33.78 -11.71 -43.13
CA GLY A 602 32.55 -12.08 -43.85
C GLY A 602 31.27 -11.34 -43.42
N THR A 603 30.40 -11.01 -44.38
CA THR A 603 29.19 -10.19 -44.19
C THR A 603 28.00 -10.68 -45.03
N SER A 604 26.81 -10.81 -44.43
CA SER A 604 25.51 -10.62 -45.12
C SER A 604 24.31 -10.66 -44.16
N GLN A 605 23.23 -9.96 -44.50
CA GLN A 605 21.91 -10.04 -43.85
C GLN A 605 21.08 -11.21 -44.44
N TRP A 606 19.96 -11.61 -43.79
CA TRP A 606 18.59 -11.29 -44.25
C TRP A 606 17.48 -12.00 -43.44
N GLN A 607 16.35 -11.28 -43.27
CA GLN A 607 14.96 -11.71 -43.00
C GLN A 607 14.62 -12.83 -41.98
N TYR A 608 13.84 -12.44 -40.96
CA TYR A 608 12.89 -13.32 -40.26
C TYR A 608 11.48 -13.16 -40.86
N GLY A 609 10.76 -14.28 -41.03
CA GLY A 609 9.32 -14.29 -41.29
C GLY A 609 8.54 -14.70 -40.04
N TRP A 610 7.48 -13.95 -39.69
CA TRP A 610 6.61 -14.28 -38.55
C TRP A 610 5.28 -14.90 -38.99
N ARG A 611 4.82 -15.91 -38.25
CA ARG A 611 3.39 -16.30 -38.17
C ARG A 611 2.99 -16.32 -36.69
N PRO A 612 1.82 -15.78 -36.31
CA PRO A 612 1.34 -15.85 -34.93
C PRO A 612 0.64 -17.18 -34.64
N THR A 613 0.78 -17.66 -33.41
CA THR A 613 -0.06 -18.71 -32.81
C THR A 613 -0.66 -18.17 -31.53
N ASN A 614 -1.99 -18.25 -31.39
CA ASN A 614 -2.71 -17.72 -30.23
C ASN A 614 -2.55 -18.65 -29.02
N CYS A 615 -2.18 -18.09 -27.87
CA CYS A 615 -2.47 -18.66 -26.55
C CYS A 615 -3.06 -17.55 -25.67
N GLU A 616 -4.17 -17.83 -24.98
CA GLU A 616 -4.83 -16.87 -24.09
C GLU A 616 -4.12 -16.83 -22.72
N PRO A 617 -3.89 -15.63 -22.13
CA PRO A 617 -3.34 -15.53 -20.78
C PRO A 617 -4.46 -15.68 -19.73
N THR A 618 -4.38 -16.74 -18.92
CA THR A 618 -5.25 -16.91 -17.74
C THR A 618 -4.97 -15.84 -16.67
N SER A 619 -6.01 -15.47 -15.91
CA SER A 619 -6.05 -14.24 -15.11
C SER A 619 -5.20 -14.26 -13.83
N LEU A 620 -4.37 -13.23 -13.64
CA LEU A 620 -3.90 -12.84 -12.30
C LEU A 620 -4.99 -12.05 -11.56
N GLU A 621 -5.13 -12.30 -10.26
CA GLU A 621 -5.93 -11.45 -9.37
C GLU A 621 -5.20 -10.13 -9.05
N ASP A 622 -5.98 -9.04 -8.99
CA ASP A 622 -5.44 -7.69 -9.07
C ASP A 622 -6.45 -6.69 -8.43
N PRO A 623 -6.17 -6.09 -7.25
CA PRO A 623 -7.20 -5.54 -6.36
C PRO A 623 -7.68 -4.13 -6.73
N LEU A 624 -8.95 -3.94 -7.12
CA LEU A 624 -9.52 -2.60 -7.44
C LEU A 624 -10.55 -2.07 -6.43
N PHE A 625 -10.93 -2.87 -5.45
CA PHE A 625 -11.97 -2.55 -4.47
C PHE A 625 -11.53 -2.94 -3.04
N GLY A 626 -10.24 -2.68 -2.75
CA GLY A 626 -9.48 -3.31 -1.67
C GLY A 626 -9.59 -2.72 -0.27
N LEU A 627 -10.67 -2.01 0.10
CA LEU A 627 -10.85 -1.58 1.49
C LEU A 627 -11.35 -2.72 2.38
N ASN A 628 -10.42 -3.55 2.83
CA ASN A 628 -10.39 -4.08 4.19
C ASN A 628 -9.22 -3.38 4.92
N GLY A 629 -9.36 -3.09 6.21
CA GLY A 629 -8.44 -2.22 6.95
C GLY A 629 -7.05 -2.83 7.16
N SER A 630 -6.12 -2.60 6.23
CA SER A 630 -4.68 -2.77 6.41
C SER A 630 -3.91 -2.06 5.29
N ALA A 631 -3.48 -0.82 5.54
CA ALA A 631 -2.58 -0.06 4.66
C ALA A 631 -1.43 0.50 5.51
N THR A 632 -0.18 0.18 5.17
CA THR A 632 1.02 0.60 5.90
C THR A 632 1.93 1.45 5.01
N GLY A 633 2.53 2.51 5.56
CA GLY A 633 2.91 3.70 4.80
C GLY A 633 4.41 4.01 4.62
N PHE A 634 4.62 5.14 3.94
CA PHE A 634 5.83 5.98 3.88
C PHE A 634 5.37 7.41 4.28
N GLU A 635 6.18 8.42 4.58
CA GLU A 635 7.59 8.76 4.25
C GLU A 635 8.29 9.45 5.45
N ASN A 636 9.57 9.85 5.29
CA ASN A 636 9.92 11.28 5.32
C ASN A 636 11.40 11.57 5.01
N ALA A 637 11.67 12.79 4.56
CA ALA A 637 12.99 13.42 4.47
C ALA A 637 12.98 14.77 5.24
N ALA A 638 14.16 15.34 5.52
CA ALA A 638 14.31 16.51 6.41
C ALA A 638 14.83 17.78 5.71
N ILE A 639 14.59 18.93 6.35
CA ILE A 639 14.97 20.29 5.91
C ILE A 639 16.06 20.84 6.84
N PHE A 640 16.92 21.73 6.34
CA PHE A 640 17.88 22.54 7.14
C PHE A 640 17.69 24.04 6.87
N SER A 641 18.16 24.91 7.79
CA SER A 641 17.94 26.37 7.75
C SER A 641 19.10 27.17 8.35
N HIS A 642 19.49 28.29 7.71
CA HIS A 642 20.20 29.50 8.21
C HIS A 642 20.73 30.35 7.01
N THR A 643 20.95 31.67 7.04
CA THR A 643 20.25 32.82 7.68
C THR A 643 20.62 34.13 6.94
N ILE A 644 19.60 34.85 6.43
CA ILE A 644 19.41 36.33 6.29
C ILE A 644 20.65 37.25 6.11
N CYS A 645 20.70 38.02 5.00
CA CYS A 645 20.71 39.51 5.01
C CYS A 645 20.45 40.17 3.62
N HIS A 646 20.23 41.50 3.58
CA HIS A 646 19.69 42.28 2.43
C HIS A 646 20.73 43.07 1.61
N GLY A 647 20.39 43.44 0.35
CA GLY A 647 21.10 44.51 -0.39
C GLY A 647 20.58 44.81 -1.82
N PHE A 648 20.26 46.09 -2.11
CA PHE A 648 19.75 46.62 -3.39
C PHE A 648 20.76 46.59 -4.58
N GLY A 649 20.25 46.66 -5.82
CA GLY A 649 21.01 47.14 -7.02
C GLY A 649 20.64 48.59 -7.38
N PRO A 650 20.83 49.11 -8.63
CA PRO A 650 21.47 48.54 -9.84
C PRO A 650 22.51 49.49 -10.52
N MET A 651 23.15 49.10 -11.65
CA MET A 651 23.41 49.95 -12.85
C MET A 651 24.21 49.24 -13.98
N ASN A 652 24.37 49.91 -15.15
CA ASN A 652 24.93 49.40 -16.41
C ASN A 652 26.27 50.07 -16.82
N LYS A 653 26.96 49.46 -17.82
CA LYS A 653 28.15 49.94 -18.59
C LYS A 653 29.50 49.83 -17.82
N LEU A 654 30.69 49.66 -18.44
CA LEU A 654 31.15 49.70 -19.85
C LEU A 654 32.02 48.44 -20.21
N PRO A 655 32.46 48.26 -21.48
CA PRO A 655 33.19 47.07 -21.95
C PRO A 655 34.66 47.31 -22.36
N VAL A 656 35.36 46.22 -22.71
CA VAL A 656 36.65 46.13 -23.44
C VAL A 656 37.90 46.77 -22.80
N LEU A 657 38.85 45.91 -22.40
CA LEU A 657 40.25 45.98 -22.87
C LEU A 657 40.93 44.61 -22.70
N ALA A 658 42.03 44.36 -23.43
CA ALA A 658 42.56 43.01 -23.65
C ALA A 658 44.01 42.82 -23.18
N ARG A 659 44.28 41.60 -22.67
CA ARG A 659 45.58 40.90 -22.59
C ARG A 659 46.81 41.68 -22.07
N SER A 660 47.27 41.27 -20.89
CA SER A 660 48.72 41.11 -20.64
C SER A 660 49.02 39.95 -19.68
N ASN A 661 49.75 38.97 -20.21
CA ASN A 661 50.70 38.04 -19.58
C ASN A 661 50.48 37.61 -18.11
N LEU A 662 49.92 36.41 -17.93
CA LEU A 662 50.38 35.44 -16.93
C LEU A 662 50.74 34.13 -17.67
N PRO A 663 51.72 33.33 -17.19
CA PRO A 663 52.31 32.23 -17.96
C PRO A 663 51.44 30.97 -18.01
N ASP A 664 51.69 30.12 -19.02
CA ASP A 664 51.01 28.84 -19.23
C ASP A 664 51.33 27.80 -18.14
N MET A 665 50.59 27.87 -17.03
CA MET A 665 50.38 26.75 -16.08
C MET A 665 49.44 25.67 -16.65
N ALA A 666 49.32 25.57 -17.98
CA ALA A 666 48.43 24.66 -18.70
C ALA A 666 49.10 23.32 -19.10
N THR A 667 50.29 23.01 -18.55
CA THR A 667 51.12 21.89 -19.06
C THR A 667 51.66 20.93 -18.00
N GLU A 668 51.35 21.07 -16.70
CA GLU A 668 51.87 20.16 -15.67
C GLU A 668 50.86 19.74 -14.58
N LEU A 669 49.65 19.40 -15.00
CA LEU A 669 48.79 18.51 -14.20
C LEU A 669 48.02 17.51 -15.07
N VAL A 670 48.75 16.85 -15.97
CA VAL A 670 48.32 15.57 -16.57
C VAL A 670 48.44 14.47 -15.51
N THR A 671 47.59 14.53 -14.48
CA THR A 671 47.27 13.36 -13.68
C THR A 671 46.70 12.32 -14.63
N LYS A 672 47.49 11.26 -14.88
CA LYS A 672 47.10 10.13 -15.74
C LYS A 672 45.66 9.74 -15.41
N THR A 673 44.73 9.99 -16.32
CA THR A 673 43.34 9.54 -16.19
C THR A 673 43.38 8.03 -16.37
N ARG A 674 43.61 7.30 -15.27
CA ARG A 674 43.95 5.88 -15.27
C ARG A 674 42.87 5.12 -16.03
N ARG A 675 43.26 4.55 -17.17
CA ARG A 675 42.32 4.10 -18.18
C ARG A 675 41.55 2.89 -17.64
N LEU A 676 40.30 3.12 -17.26
CA LEU A 676 39.41 2.04 -16.84
C LEU A 676 39.28 0.99 -17.96
N LYS A 677 39.62 -0.24 -17.61
CA LYS A 677 39.56 -1.40 -18.48
C LYS A 677 38.21 -2.08 -18.30
N ARG A 678 37.57 -2.50 -19.39
CA ARG A 678 36.28 -3.19 -19.34
C ARG A 678 36.49 -4.69 -19.16
N HIS A 679 36.00 -5.22 -18.06
CA HIS A 679 35.99 -6.66 -17.76
C HIS A 679 34.57 -7.22 -17.89
N ALA A 680 34.45 -8.55 -17.86
CA ALA A 680 33.17 -9.25 -17.88
C ALA A 680 33.25 -10.47 -16.96
N LEU A 681 32.28 -10.60 -16.05
CA LEU A 681 32.21 -11.65 -15.03
C LEU A 681 30.95 -12.48 -15.29
N PRO A 682 31.05 -13.81 -15.54
CA PRO A 682 29.90 -14.71 -15.57
C PRO A 682 29.09 -14.62 -14.28
N CYS A 683 27.78 -14.44 -14.40
CA CYS A 683 26.91 -14.29 -13.23
C CYS A 683 25.46 -14.70 -13.51
N VAL A 684 24.80 -15.20 -12.47
CA VAL A 684 23.35 -15.41 -12.44
C VAL A 684 22.75 -14.44 -11.43
N LEU A 685 21.82 -13.59 -11.84
CA LEU A 685 21.05 -12.75 -10.94
C LEU A 685 19.84 -13.56 -10.43
N MET A 686 19.70 -13.73 -9.12
CA MET A 686 18.60 -14.50 -8.54
C MET A 686 17.83 -13.71 -7.47
N ARG A 687 16.54 -14.03 -7.33
CA ARG A 687 15.75 -13.75 -6.12
C ARG A 687 15.94 -14.94 -5.18
N ALA A 688 16.56 -14.71 -4.03
CA ALA A 688 16.69 -15.70 -2.97
C ALA A 688 15.98 -15.14 -1.71
N GLY A 689 14.87 -15.79 -1.32
CA GLY A 689 13.95 -15.27 -0.32
C GLY A 689 13.44 -13.86 -0.65
N THR A 690 13.48 -12.95 0.33
CA THR A 690 13.16 -11.53 0.18
C THR A 690 14.39 -10.67 -0.19
N SER A 691 15.33 -11.22 -0.97
CA SER A 691 16.56 -10.51 -1.37
C SER A 691 16.95 -10.84 -2.82
N LYS A 692 17.72 -9.93 -3.44
CA LYS A 692 18.25 -10.07 -4.80
C LYS A 692 19.77 -9.88 -4.77
N GLY A 693 20.49 -10.68 -5.55
CA GLY A 693 21.94 -10.56 -5.70
C GLY A 693 22.46 -11.43 -6.84
N ILE A 694 23.75 -11.25 -7.16
CA ILE A 694 24.43 -12.09 -8.15
C ILE A 694 25.06 -13.31 -7.50
N PHE A 695 24.90 -14.45 -8.15
CA PHE A 695 25.53 -15.72 -7.85
C PHE A 695 26.65 -15.96 -8.86
N LEU A 696 27.81 -16.38 -8.36
CA LEU A 696 29.08 -16.47 -9.07
C LEU A 696 29.75 -17.82 -8.77
N HIS A 697 30.43 -18.43 -9.75
CA HIS A 697 31.35 -19.52 -9.43
C HIS A 697 32.65 -18.94 -8.87
N GLN A 698 33.21 -19.55 -7.82
CA GLN A 698 34.50 -19.11 -7.25
C GLN A 698 35.67 -19.11 -8.26
N LYS A 699 35.55 -19.91 -9.33
CA LYS A 699 36.51 -20.02 -10.44
C LYS A 699 36.58 -18.78 -11.35
N ASP A 700 35.55 -17.93 -11.33
CA ASP A 700 35.38 -16.78 -12.22
C ASP A 700 35.86 -15.46 -11.57
N LEU A 701 36.31 -15.54 -10.30
CA LEU A 701 36.92 -14.46 -9.52
C LEU A 701 38.42 -14.71 -9.29
N PRO A 702 39.20 -13.72 -8.81
CA PRO A 702 40.59 -13.94 -8.38
C PRO A 702 40.74 -15.09 -7.38
N MET A 703 41.91 -15.73 -7.35
CA MET A 703 42.14 -16.92 -6.52
C MET A 703 42.05 -16.63 -5.00
N LYS A 704 42.36 -15.40 -4.56
CA LYS A 704 42.26 -15.00 -3.15
C LYS A 704 41.04 -14.10 -2.93
N GLU A 705 40.35 -14.33 -1.82
CA GLU A 705 39.15 -13.58 -1.42
C GLU A 705 39.41 -12.09 -1.20
N VAL A 706 40.59 -11.73 -0.66
CA VAL A 706 41.01 -10.33 -0.45
C VAL A 706 41.08 -9.52 -1.76
N ASP A 707 41.36 -10.18 -2.88
CA ASP A 707 41.50 -9.55 -4.20
C ASP A 707 40.11 -9.34 -4.87
N TRP A 708 38.99 -9.83 -4.30
CA TRP A 708 37.66 -9.75 -4.94
C TRP A 708 37.03 -8.34 -4.89
N ALA A 709 37.41 -7.50 -3.94
CA ALA A 709 36.69 -6.27 -3.62
C ALA A 709 36.50 -5.30 -4.81
N PRO A 710 37.52 -4.98 -5.65
CA PRO A 710 37.35 -4.04 -6.76
C PRO A 710 36.35 -4.55 -7.81
N HIS A 711 36.39 -5.84 -8.11
CA HIS A 711 35.49 -6.50 -9.06
C HIS A 711 34.03 -6.42 -8.60
N LEU A 712 33.78 -6.75 -7.32
CA LEU A 712 32.42 -6.77 -6.76
C LEU A 712 31.85 -5.36 -6.56
N VAL A 713 32.66 -4.39 -6.11
CA VAL A 713 32.25 -2.97 -5.99
C VAL A 713 31.86 -2.39 -7.35
N SER A 714 32.65 -2.64 -8.40
CA SER A 714 32.31 -2.15 -9.74
C SER A 714 31.14 -2.90 -10.36
N ALA A 715 31.07 -4.24 -10.27
CA ALA A 715 29.96 -5.01 -10.85
C ALA A 715 28.60 -4.66 -10.24
N LEU A 716 28.54 -4.36 -8.94
CA LEU A 716 27.31 -3.92 -8.27
C LEU A 716 27.02 -2.42 -8.44
N GLY A 717 27.92 -1.64 -9.05
CA GLY A 717 27.71 -0.22 -9.34
C GLY A 717 28.00 0.73 -8.18
N SER A 718 28.63 0.27 -7.09
CA SER A 718 28.96 1.12 -5.92
C SER A 718 30.19 2.02 -6.14
N ARG A 719 30.79 1.99 -7.32
CA ARG A 719 31.95 2.81 -7.68
C ARG A 719 31.60 4.29 -7.76
N GLY A 720 32.56 5.17 -7.46
CA GLY A 720 32.33 6.60 -7.27
C GLY A 720 31.52 6.93 -6.02
N ASN A 721 31.28 5.93 -5.15
CA ASN A 721 30.35 6.00 -4.02
C ASN A 721 28.90 6.34 -4.41
N ASP A 722 28.41 5.89 -5.59
CA ASP A 722 27.02 6.16 -6.02
C ASP A 722 25.99 5.45 -5.10
N PRO A 723 25.08 6.18 -4.45
CA PRO A 723 24.01 5.58 -3.65
C PRO A 723 22.91 4.93 -4.51
N ARG A 724 22.85 5.19 -5.82
CA ARG A 724 21.83 4.62 -6.73
C ARG A 724 22.27 3.31 -7.39
N GLN A 725 23.57 3.04 -7.41
CA GLN A 725 24.19 1.91 -8.13
C GLN A 725 23.90 1.90 -9.64
N ILE A 726 23.86 3.07 -10.29
CA ILE A 726 23.35 3.23 -11.66
C ILE A 726 24.25 2.61 -12.74
N ASP A 727 25.55 2.46 -12.47
CA ASP A 727 26.54 1.86 -13.39
C ASP A 727 26.90 0.40 -12.99
N GLY A 728 25.90 -0.38 -12.60
CA GLY A 728 26.06 -1.79 -12.24
C GLY A 728 24.73 -2.54 -12.09
N VAL A 729 24.79 -3.76 -11.53
CA VAL A 729 23.59 -4.64 -11.35
C VAL A 729 22.98 -4.60 -9.95
N GLY A 730 23.51 -3.72 -9.07
CA GLY A 730 22.89 -3.40 -7.79
C GLY A 730 21.51 -2.76 -7.95
N GLY A 731 20.80 -2.57 -6.84
CA GLY A 731 19.47 -1.96 -6.84
C GLY A 731 19.34 -0.75 -5.91
N GLY A 732 20.47 -0.18 -5.46
CA GLY A 732 20.48 0.97 -4.56
C GLY A 732 20.03 0.65 -3.13
N THR A 733 19.90 -0.63 -2.75
CA THR A 733 19.48 -1.02 -1.39
C THR A 733 20.30 -2.17 -0.81
N SER A 734 20.37 -2.25 0.52
CA SER A 734 21.03 -3.36 1.23
C SER A 734 20.38 -4.74 1.00
N THR A 735 19.16 -4.81 0.47
CA THR A 735 18.46 -6.04 0.07
C THR A 735 18.70 -6.45 -1.39
N THR A 736 19.30 -5.56 -2.19
CA THR A 736 19.54 -5.76 -3.65
C THR A 736 21.01 -5.63 -4.06
N SER A 737 21.87 -5.14 -3.17
CA SER A 737 23.34 -5.08 -3.32
C SER A 737 23.99 -6.28 -2.61
N LYS A 738 23.99 -7.46 -3.24
CA LYS A 738 24.46 -8.71 -2.62
C LYS A 738 25.17 -9.62 -3.63
N VAL A 739 26.14 -10.38 -3.12
CA VAL A 739 26.89 -11.40 -3.87
C VAL A 739 26.86 -12.73 -3.11
N ALA A 740 26.74 -13.81 -3.87
CA ALA A 740 26.91 -15.19 -3.45
C ALA A 740 28.02 -15.82 -4.31
N VAL A 741 29.14 -16.20 -3.71
CA VAL A 741 30.21 -16.94 -4.40
C VAL A 741 30.10 -18.40 -4.01
N VAL A 742 30.04 -19.30 -4.99
CA VAL A 742 29.69 -20.71 -4.80
C VAL A 742 30.70 -21.62 -5.48
N ARG A 743 31.01 -22.75 -4.87
CA ARG A 743 31.80 -23.85 -5.48
C ARG A 743 31.42 -25.19 -4.88
N ARG A 744 31.79 -26.29 -5.55
CA ARG A 744 31.73 -27.63 -4.95
C ARG A 744 32.67 -27.71 -3.75
N SER A 745 32.20 -28.26 -2.63
CA SER A 745 33.03 -28.42 -1.43
C SER A 745 34.12 -29.48 -1.63
N GLN A 746 35.19 -29.35 -0.85
CA GLN A 746 36.20 -30.41 -0.66
C GLN A 746 36.03 -31.14 0.69
N ARG A 747 35.07 -30.70 1.52
CA ARG A 747 34.83 -31.28 2.85
C ARG A 747 33.94 -32.54 2.76
N PRO A 748 34.07 -33.51 3.67
CA PRO A 748 33.18 -34.68 3.69
C PRO A 748 31.78 -34.37 4.26
N ASP A 749 31.65 -33.32 5.06
CA ASP A 749 30.40 -32.90 5.73
C ASP A 749 29.54 -31.94 4.89
N ALA A 750 30.04 -31.47 3.74
CA ALA A 750 29.35 -30.54 2.84
C ALA A 750 29.45 -30.98 1.37
N ASP A 751 28.50 -30.52 0.55
CA ASP A 751 28.46 -30.73 -0.91
C ASP A 751 28.91 -29.45 -1.65
N ILE A 752 28.62 -28.28 -1.06
CA ILE A 752 28.90 -26.94 -1.59
C ILE A 752 29.60 -26.10 -0.52
N ASP A 753 30.63 -25.34 -0.92
CA ASP A 753 31.09 -24.17 -0.15
C ASP A 753 30.40 -22.93 -0.73
N TRP A 754 29.89 -22.06 0.12
CA TRP A 754 29.43 -20.72 -0.30
C TRP A 754 29.98 -19.61 0.60
N THR A 755 30.20 -18.46 -0.01
CA THR A 755 30.67 -17.22 0.61
C THR A 755 29.70 -16.09 0.28
N PHE A 756 29.10 -15.51 1.30
CA PHE A 756 28.32 -14.27 1.18
C PHE A 756 29.25 -13.05 1.15
N VAL A 757 28.92 -12.06 0.31
CA VAL A 757 29.54 -10.73 0.37
C VAL A 757 28.47 -9.65 0.29
N GLN A 758 28.47 -8.75 1.26
CA GLN A 758 27.64 -7.55 1.26
C GLN A 758 28.42 -6.38 0.64
N VAL A 759 28.07 -5.98 -0.57
CA VAL A 759 28.62 -4.74 -1.18
C VAL A 759 27.87 -3.54 -0.59
N ALA A 760 28.60 -2.54 -0.09
CA ALA A 760 27.99 -1.34 0.48
C ALA A 760 27.36 -0.48 -0.63
N VAL A 761 26.21 0.14 -0.35
CA VAL A 761 25.57 1.13 -1.22
C VAL A 761 26.10 2.51 -0.85
N GLY A 762 26.44 3.35 -1.83
CA GLY A 762 27.00 4.68 -1.57
C GLY A 762 28.40 4.67 -0.94
N LYS A 763 29.14 3.56 -1.02
CA LYS A 763 30.53 3.44 -0.55
C LYS A 763 31.28 2.33 -1.29
N GLU A 764 32.51 2.61 -1.72
CA GLU A 764 33.44 1.60 -2.24
C GLU A 764 34.00 0.71 -1.11
N SER A 765 33.18 -0.23 -0.62
CA SER A 765 33.60 -1.25 0.36
C SER A 765 32.71 -2.49 0.34
N VAL A 766 33.30 -3.62 0.74
CA VAL A 766 32.62 -4.92 0.91
C VAL A 766 32.71 -5.38 2.37
N ASP A 767 31.74 -6.19 2.80
CA ASP A 767 31.69 -6.81 4.13
C ASP A 767 31.50 -8.33 3.97
N PHE A 768 32.46 -9.09 4.51
CA PHE A 768 32.54 -10.55 4.55
C PHE A 768 32.21 -11.13 5.94
N THR A 769 31.96 -10.28 6.95
CA THR A 769 32.04 -10.67 8.37
C THR A 769 30.88 -11.54 8.89
N GLY A 770 29.84 -11.78 8.10
CA GLY A 770 28.69 -12.58 8.52
C GLY A 770 27.92 -13.10 7.32
N THR A 771 26.77 -13.74 7.56
CA THR A 771 26.02 -14.40 6.48
C THR A 771 24.63 -13.81 6.23
N CYS A 772 24.07 -14.07 5.05
CA CYS A 772 22.74 -13.62 4.66
C CYS A 772 21.86 -14.81 4.31
N GLY A 773 21.18 -15.40 5.30
CA GLY A 773 20.35 -16.59 5.12
C GLY A 773 19.26 -16.49 4.03
N ASN A 774 18.75 -15.28 3.73
CA ASN A 774 17.87 -15.10 2.56
C ASN A 774 18.58 -15.45 1.24
N MET A 775 19.85 -15.06 1.08
CA MET A 775 20.66 -15.40 -0.08
C MET A 775 21.10 -16.85 -0.07
N THR A 776 21.29 -17.46 1.10
CA THR A 776 21.59 -18.90 1.23
C THR A 776 20.55 -19.72 0.47
N ALA A 777 19.25 -19.40 0.60
CA ALA A 777 18.13 -20.09 -0.07
C ALA A 777 18.17 -20.17 -1.62
N GLY A 778 19.14 -19.53 -2.28
CA GLY A 778 19.40 -19.69 -3.72
C GLY A 778 20.63 -20.54 -4.05
N VAL A 779 21.38 -21.03 -3.05
CA VAL A 779 22.67 -21.71 -3.23
C VAL A 779 22.49 -23.14 -3.70
N ALA A 780 21.58 -23.94 -3.10
CA ALA A 780 21.26 -25.25 -3.64
C ALA A 780 20.62 -25.16 -5.05
N PRO A 781 19.62 -24.30 -5.31
CA PRO A 781 19.12 -23.99 -6.65
C PRO A 781 20.21 -23.66 -7.67
N PHE A 782 21.12 -22.73 -7.35
CA PHE A 782 22.25 -22.38 -8.21
C PHE A 782 23.19 -23.58 -8.43
N ALA A 783 23.53 -24.32 -7.39
CA ALA A 783 24.43 -25.47 -7.48
C ALA A 783 23.90 -26.62 -8.36
N ILE A 784 22.58 -26.80 -8.43
CA ILE A 784 21.93 -27.80 -9.27
C ILE A 784 21.85 -27.30 -10.71
N GLN A 785 21.28 -26.11 -10.94
CA GLN A 785 21.16 -25.51 -12.29
C GLN A 785 22.51 -25.32 -12.98
N GLU A 786 23.58 -25.00 -12.23
CA GLU A 786 24.94 -24.84 -12.75
C GLU A 786 25.75 -26.15 -12.77
N GLY A 787 25.14 -27.29 -12.41
CA GLY A 787 25.75 -28.62 -12.47
C GLY A 787 26.91 -28.87 -11.51
N LEU A 788 27.06 -28.07 -10.45
CA LEU A 788 28.03 -28.30 -9.36
C LEU A 788 27.62 -29.53 -8.51
N ILE A 789 26.30 -29.75 -8.40
CA ILE A 789 25.65 -30.96 -7.89
C ILE A 789 24.86 -31.58 -9.04
N LYS A 790 24.66 -32.90 -8.99
CA LYS A 790 23.73 -33.62 -9.86
C LYS A 790 22.86 -34.54 -9.01
N PRO A 791 21.52 -34.42 -9.05
CA PRO A 791 20.63 -35.35 -8.37
C PRO A 791 20.76 -36.79 -8.86
N GLN A 792 20.20 -37.73 -8.10
CA GLN A 792 20.02 -39.11 -8.55
C GLN A 792 18.88 -39.20 -9.57
N ARG A 793 18.87 -40.26 -10.37
CA ARG A 793 17.76 -40.52 -11.31
C ARG A 793 16.44 -40.65 -10.55
N GLU A 794 15.38 -40.03 -11.07
CA GLU A 794 14.02 -40.07 -10.50
C GLU A 794 13.89 -39.45 -9.09
N GLN A 795 14.92 -38.74 -8.62
CA GLN A 795 14.89 -38.03 -7.34
C GLN A 795 14.05 -36.74 -7.45
N THR A 796 12.94 -36.67 -6.70
CA THR A 796 12.01 -35.52 -6.71
C THR A 796 12.27 -34.50 -5.60
N LYS A 797 13.05 -34.85 -4.58
CA LYS A 797 13.53 -33.92 -3.54
C LYS A 797 14.98 -34.23 -3.16
N MET A 798 15.75 -33.18 -2.88
CA MET A 798 17.17 -33.29 -2.52
C MET A 798 17.51 -32.39 -1.33
N ASP A 799 18.18 -32.96 -0.33
CA ASP A 799 18.89 -32.21 0.70
C ASP A 799 20.31 -31.92 0.20
N VAL A 800 20.71 -30.65 0.19
CA VAL A 800 22.07 -30.20 -0.19
C VAL A 800 22.76 -29.60 1.02
N ARG A 801 23.95 -30.09 1.37
CA ARG A 801 24.72 -29.60 2.53
C ARG A 801 25.65 -28.46 2.08
N ILE A 802 25.44 -27.28 2.64
CA ILE A 802 26.13 -26.04 2.30
C ILE A 802 27.01 -25.64 3.48
N TYR A 803 28.32 -25.60 3.28
CA TYR A 803 29.27 -24.99 4.21
C TYR A 803 29.38 -23.49 3.92
N ASN A 804 29.05 -22.68 4.93
CA ASN A 804 29.12 -21.22 4.88
C ASN A 804 30.49 -20.73 5.37
N THR A 805 31.36 -20.28 4.47
CA THR A 805 32.74 -19.91 4.80
C THR A 805 32.82 -18.66 5.69
N ASN A 806 31.78 -17.83 5.74
CA ASN A 806 31.73 -16.64 6.60
C ASN A 806 31.52 -16.95 8.10
N THR A 807 31.09 -18.17 8.48
CA THR A 807 30.70 -18.48 9.88
C THR A 807 31.08 -19.89 10.35
N ASP A 808 31.75 -20.69 9.51
CA ASP A 808 32.04 -22.11 9.76
C ASP A 808 30.81 -22.96 10.16
N ARG A 809 29.66 -22.76 9.49
CA ARG A 809 28.42 -23.52 9.75
C ARG A 809 27.91 -24.29 8.53
N ILE A 810 27.26 -25.42 8.81
CA ILE A 810 26.51 -26.20 7.82
C ILE A 810 25.04 -25.75 7.83
N VAL A 811 24.53 -25.42 6.65
CA VAL A 811 23.10 -25.28 6.37
C VAL A 811 22.71 -26.40 5.41
N ILE A 812 21.56 -27.03 5.62
CA ILE A 812 21.01 -28.03 4.69
C ILE A 812 19.81 -27.41 4.00
N GLU A 813 19.79 -27.42 2.66
CA GLU A 813 18.66 -26.96 1.87
C GLU A 813 17.93 -28.14 1.25
N THR A 814 16.70 -28.39 1.70
CA THR A 814 15.77 -29.28 1.01
C THR A 814 15.12 -28.52 -0.14
N VAL A 815 15.30 -29.00 -1.36
CA VAL A 815 14.67 -28.48 -2.59
C VAL A 815 13.81 -29.53 -3.28
N THR A 816 12.81 -29.10 -4.05
CA THR A 816 12.09 -29.93 -5.01
C THR A 816 12.80 -29.92 -6.36
N LEU A 817 12.73 -31.04 -7.08
CA LEU A 817 13.32 -31.25 -8.39
C LEU A 817 12.24 -31.59 -9.42
N ASP A 818 12.43 -31.09 -10.65
CA ASP A 818 11.51 -31.31 -11.76
C ASP A 818 11.72 -32.68 -12.45
N SER A 819 10.92 -32.97 -13.47
CA SER A 819 11.03 -34.23 -14.23
C SER A 819 12.32 -34.38 -15.07
N SER A 820 13.10 -33.32 -15.23
CA SER A 820 14.42 -33.36 -15.88
C SER A 820 15.58 -33.59 -14.89
N GLY A 821 15.33 -33.36 -13.59
CA GLY A 821 16.33 -33.40 -12.53
C GLY A 821 17.00 -32.06 -12.25
N ASP A 822 16.38 -30.94 -12.66
CA ASP A 822 16.79 -29.59 -12.27
C ASP A 822 15.92 -29.04 -11.13
N TYR A 823 16.29 -27.91 -10.53
CA TYR A 823 15.49 -27.25 -9.50
C TYR A 823 14.17 -26.71 -10.07
N GLU A 824 13.05 -27.23 -9.54
CA GLU A 824 11.71 -26.77 -9.89
C GLU A 824 11.47 -25.36 -9.31
N GLU A 825 11.53 -24.29 -10.12
CA GLU A 825 11.40 -22.91 -9.60
C GLU A 825 9.95 -22.53 -9.25
N ASP A 826 8.99 -22.96 -10.06
CA ASP A 826 7.58 -22.61 -9.95
C ASP A 826 6.83 -23.59 -9.04
N GLY A 827 5.98 -23.05 -8.16
CA GLY A 827 5.29 -23.84 -7.13
C GLY A 827 4.31 -22.95 -6.35
N ASN A 828 3.61 -23.53 -5.37
CA ASN A 828 2.52 -22.86 -4.65
C ASN A 828 2.93 -22.27 -3.28
N PHE A 829 4.22 -22.30 -2.91
CA PHE A 829 4.67 -21.76 -1.63
C PHE A 829 4.81 -20.23 -1.68
N ILE A 830 4.26 -19.54 -0.67
CA ILE A 830 4.23 -18.07 -0.57
C ILE A 830 5.02 -17.64 0.67
N ILE A 831 5.85 -16.60 0.53
CA ILE A 831 6.59 -16.00 1.64
C ILE A 831 6.27 -14.52 1.81
N SER A 832 6.12 -14.11 3.07
CA SER A 832 5.92 -12.71 3.49
C SER A 832 6.97 -11.79 2.86
N GLY A 833 6.54 -10.86 2.01
CA GLY A 833 7.42 -9.94 1.27
C GLY A 833 7.68 -10.28 -0.20
N VAL A 834 7.14 -11.38 -0.73
CA VAL A 834 7.17 -11.68 -2.18
C VAL A 834 5.74 -11.91 -2.70
N LYS A 835 5.39 -11.26 -3.81
CA LYS A 835 4.01 -11.27 -4.36
C LYS A 835 3.69 -12.46 -5.27
N THR A 836 4.71 -13.13 -5.80
CA THR A 836 4.55 -14.37 -6.59
C THR A 836 4.92 -15.57 -5.72
N PRO A 837 4.23 -16.71 -5.89
CA PRO A 837 4.62 -17.95 -5.24
C PRO A 837 5.89 -18.54 -5.89
N GLY A 838 6.31 -19.71 -5.46
CA GLY A 838 7.36 -20.54 -6.05
C GLY A 838 7.50 -21.85 -5.29
N SER A 839 8.52 -22.64 -5.62
CA SER A 839 8.84 -23.84 -4.84
C SER A 839 9.42 -23.53 -3.47
N GLU A 840 9.11 -24.40 -2.51
CA GLU A 840 9.65 -24.35 -1.16
C GLU A 840 11.13 -24.79 -1.16
N VAL A 841 12.00 -23.91 -0.68
CA VAL A 841 13.39 -24.21 -0.28
C VAL A 841 13.44 -24.19 1.24
N LYS A 842 13.55 -25.36 1.88
CA LYS A 842 13.57 -25.46 3.34
C LYS A 842 15.00 -25.39 3.86
N CYS A 843 15.36 -24.25 4.46
CA CYS A 843 16.71 -23.94 4.89
C CYS A 843 16.90 -24.34 6.36
N ARG A 844 17.63 -25.43 6.63
CA ARG A 844 17.86 -26.01 7.96
C ARG A 844 19.26 -25.69 8.47
N PHE A 845 19.37 -24.86 9.50
CA PHE A 845 20.61 -24.52 10.18
C PHE A 845 20.92 -25.58 11.23
N VAL A 846 22.02 -26.32 11.07
CA VAL A 846 22.41 -27.41 11.98
C VAL A 846 23.34 -26.86 13.06
N LYS A 847 23.04 -27.12 14.34
CA LYS A 847 23.79 -26.64 15.52
C LYS A 847 24.19 -25.15 15.40
N PRO A 848 23.21 -24.23 15.35
CA PRO A 848 23.40 -22.87 14.82
C PRO A 848 24.27 -21.92 15.67
N PHE A 849 24.70 -22.33 16.87
CA PHE A 849 25.35 -21.49 17.88
C PHE A 849 26.78 -21.02 17.53
N GLY A 850 27.21 -19.88 18.07
CA GLY A 850 28.61 -19.46 18.05
C GLY A 850 29.16 -19.19 16.65
N SER A 851 28.35 -18.58 15.77
CA SER A 851 28.68 -18.32 14.37
C SER A 851 29.88 -17.39 14.18
N MET A 852 30.25 -16.61 15.21
CA MET A 852 31.41 -15.70 15.17
C MET A 852 32.20 -15.61 16.49
N THR A 853 31.54 -15.83 17.62
CA THR A 853 32.10 -15.70 18.98
C THR A 853 32.45 -17.06 19.61
N GLY A 854 32.14 -18.17 18.94
CA GLY A 854 32.33 -19.54 19.45
C GLY A 854 31.38 -19.96 20.57
N LYS A 855 30.61 -19.04 21.17
CA LYS A 855 29.65 -19.26 22.25
C LYS A 855 28.22 -18.95 21.83
N LEU A 856 27.23 -19.51 22.52
CA LEU A 856 25.84 -19.09 22.33
C LEU A 856 25.55 -17.73 23.00
N PHE A 857 26.05 -17.53 24.22
CA PHE A 857 25.87 -16.31 25.01
C PHE A 857 27.25 -15.69 25.31
N PRO A 858 27.86 -14.94 24.37
CA PRO A 858 29.27 -14.55 24.46
C PRO A 858 29.61 -13.64 25.65
N SER A 859 28.66 -12.86 26.15
CA SER A 859 28.86 -11.98 27.31
C SER A 859 28.63 -12.76 28.61
N ALA A 860 29.73 -13.18 29.25
CA ALA A 860 29.76 -13.87 30.54
C ALA A 860 28.83 -15.10 30.67
N ASP A 861 28.48 -15.75 29.55
CA ASP A 861 27.50 -16.84 29.46
C ASP A 861 26.08 -16.48 29.98
N GLN A 862 25.77 -15.18 30.07
CA GLN A 862 24.50 -14.66 30.57
C GLN A 862 23.41 -14.67 29.48
N GLN A 863 22.31 -15.38 29.74
CA GLN A 863 21.15 -15.42 28.85
C GLN A 863 20.39 -14.07 28.81
N GLN A 864 20.49 -13.27 29.87
CA GLN A 864 19.93 -11.93 30.01
C GLN A 864 20.88 -11.08 30.86
N GLN A 865 21.11 -9.82 30.47
CA GLN A 865 21.90 -8.85 31.22
C GLN A 865 21.39 -7.42 31.02
N THR A 866 21.93 -6.47 31.78
CA THR A 866 21.72 -5.04 31.58
C THR A 866 22.96 -4.43 30.92
N LEU A 867 22.78 -3.56 29.93
CA LEU A 867 23.84 -2.71 29.38
C LEU A 867 23.61 -1.27 29.81
N TRP A 868 24.66 -0.64 30.34
CA TRP A 868 24.77 0.81 30.44
C TRP A 868 25.07 1.36 29.03
N VAL A 869 24.26 2.28 28.53
CA VAL A 869 24.37 2.82 27.17
C VAL A 869 24.51 4.34 27.20
N GLN A 870 25.58 4.85 26.57
CA GLN A 870 25.71 6.26 26.20
C GLN A 870 24.94 6.49 24.89
N PRO A 871 23.95 7.41 24.84
CA PRO A 871 23.27 7.76 23.61
C PRO A 871 24.20 8.48 22.62
N LEU A 872 24.02 8.21 21.32
CA LEU A 872 24.55 9.03 20.23
C LEU A 872 23.80 10.37 20.06
N MET A 873 22.58 10.46 20.62
CA MET A 873 21.74 11.67 20.59
C MET A 873 22.30 12.76 21.50
N PRO A 874 22.59 13.99 21.01
CA PRO A 874 23.04 15.09 21.84
C PRO A 874 22.04 15.45 22.95
N GLY A 875 22.54 15.72 24.16
CA GLY A 875 21.71 16.16 25.30
C GLY A 875 20.83 15.07 25.93
N ARG A 876 21.07 13.78 25.64
CA ARG A 876 20.45 12.65 26.33
C ARG A 876 21.43 12.05 27.35
N GLU A 877 20.97 11.87 28.58
CA GLU A 877 21.73 11.21 29.65
C GLU A 877 21.93 9.70 29.37
N PRO A 878 22.95 9.06 29.98
CA PRO A 878 23.13 7.61 29.93
C PRO A 878 21.93 6.86 30.53
N PHE A 879 21.68 5.64 30.04
CA PHE A 879 20.56 4.81 30.49
C PHE A 879 20.92 3.33 30.52
N ASP A 880 20.25 2.58 31.39
CA ASP A 880 20.29 1.13 31.43
C ASP A 880 19.25 0.52 30.47
N VAL A 881 19.60 -0.58 29.82
CA VAL A 881 18.68 -1.38 28.99
C VAL A 881 18.91 -2.88 29.18
N ARG A 882 17.82 -3.63 29.31
CA ARG A 882 17.87 -5.10 29.44
C ARG A 882 17.99 -5.73 28.05
N VAL A 883 18.93 -6.65 27.89
CA VAL A 883 19.22 -7.32 26.62
C VAL A 883 19.51 -8.80 26.79
N THR A 884 19.37 -9.55 25.70
CA THR A 884 20.03 -10.85 25.49
C THR A 884 21.08 -10.64 24.39
N LEU A 885 22.34 -10.95 24.70
CA LEU A 885 23.43 -10.95 23.72
C LEU A 885 23.67 -12.40 23.29
N ILE A 886 23.35 -12.72 22.05
CA ILE A 886 23.27 -14.10 21.57
C ILE A 886 23.92 -14.25 20.20
N ASP A 887 24.65 -15.33 20.00
CA ASP A 887 25.26 -15.70 18.73
C ASP A 887 24.72 -17.05 18.24
N SER A 888 23.81 -16.96 17.26
CA SER A 888 23.19 -18.12 16.62
C SER A 888 22.77 -17.78 15.20
N ALA A 889 23.38 -18.43 14.20
CA ALA A 889 23.37 -18.15 12.76
C ALA A 889 23.89 -16.76 12.32
N ASN A 890 23.80 -15.75 13.18
CA ASN A 890 24.56 -14.50 13.21
C ASN A 890 24.50 -13.96 14.67
N PRO A 891 25.44 -13.14 15.13
CA PRO A 891 25.33 -12.47 16.42
C PRO A 891 24.29 -11.34 16.42
N PHE A 892 23.47 -11.27 17.47
CA PHE A 892 22.43 -10.29 17.70
C PHE A 892 22.46 -9.69 19.12
N VAL A 893 22.16 -8.39 19.17
CA VAL A 893 21.75 -7.64 20.36
C VAL A 893 20.22 -7.63 20.39
N LEU A 894 19.61 -8.42 21.28
CA LEU A 894 18.16 -8.51 21.43
C LEU A 894 17.70 -7.62 22.59
N ILE A 895 16.88 -6.62 22.29
CA ILE A 895 16.62 -5.47 23.16
C ILE A 895 15.21 -5.56 23.74
N ASP A 896 15.09 -5.59 25.07
CA ASP A 896 13.79 -5.63 25.75
C ASP A 896 13.14 -4.24 25.75
N THR A 897 12.09 -4.07 24.95
CA THR A 897 11.35 -2.80 24.83
C THR A 897 10.58 -2.41 26.09
N THR A 898 10.35 -3.33 27.03
CA THR A 898 9.74 -3.01 28.34
C THR A 898 10.75 -2.42 29.33
N SER A 899 12.05 -2.52 29.03
CA SER A 899 13.12 -1.96 29.87
C SER A 899 13.52 -0.52 29.51
N ILE A 900 13.01 0.02 28.39
CA ILE A 900 13.30 1.37 27.91
C ILE A 900 12.07 2.26 28.11
N SER A 901 12.26 3.52 28.51
CA SER A 901 11.15 4.45 28.65
C SER A 901 10.52 4.80 27.29
N ALA A 902 9.19 4.95 27.24
CA ALA A 902 8.48 5.30 26.00
C ALA A 902 8.96 6.62 25.38
N THR A 903 9.38 7.58 26.21
CA THR A 903 9.96 8.88 25.82
C THR A 903 11.34 8.77 25.15
N LEU A 904 12.05 7.65 25.33
CA LEU A 904 13.32 7.36 24.68
C LEU A 904 13.13 6.45 23.46
N LEU A 905 12.23 5.45 23.54
CA LEU A 905 11.89 4.56 22.43
C LEU A 905 11.24 5.28 21.23
N GLY A 906 10.55 6.41 21.47
CA GLY A 906 9.75 7.10 20.46
C GLY A 906 8.43 6.39 20.16
N THR A 907 7.46 7.13 19.64
CA THR A 907 6.13 6.59 19.29
C THR A 907 6.00 6.26 17.80
N ASN A 908 6.90 6.76 16.94
CA ASN A 908 6.83 6.60 15.50
C ASN A 908 7.97 5.69 14.96
N PRO A 909 7.67 4.64 14.17
CA PRO A 909 8.70 3.72 13.70
C PRO A 909 9.82 4.30 12.82
N SER A 910 9.60 5.45 12.18
CA SER A 910 10.57 6.09 11.27
C SER A 910 11.48 7.14 11.91
N ASP A 911 11.37 7.41 13.22
CA ASP A 911 12.15 8.45 13.90
C ASP A 911 13.67 8.18 13.85
N SER A 912 14.45 9.23 13.52
CA SER A 912 15.93 9.24 13.56
C SER A 912 16.45 8.79 14.92
N ASP A 913 15.91 9.40 15.98
CA ASP A 913 16.25 9.19 17.38
C ASP A 913 16.15 7.70 17.78
N ARG A 914 15.17 6.97 17.23
CA ARG A 914 14.99 5.54 17.49
C ARG A 914 16.01 4.68 16.76
N ASN A 915 16.48 5.11 15.59
CA ASN A 915 17.55 4.43 14.86
C ASN A 915 18.90 4.66 15.56
N ASP A 916 19.17 5.89 16.00
CA ASP A 916 20.37 6.23 16.77
C ASP A 916 20.36 5.61 18.18
N LEU A 917 19.20 5.47 18.82
CA LEU A 917 19.02 4.68 20.04
C LEU A 917 19.45 3.23 19.82
N VAL A 918 18.91 2.56 18.79
CA VAL A 918 19.23 1.16 18.51
C VAL A 918 20.69 0.97 18.09
N GLU A 919 21.29 1.92 17.35
CA GLU A 919 22.72 1.92 17.04
C GLU A 919 23.59 2.13 18.30
N SER A 920 23.15 2.97 19.24
CA SER A 920 23.83 3.17 20.54
C SER A 920 23.87 1.86 21.34
N ILE A 921 22.71 1.19 21.46
CA ILE A 921 22.59 -0.10 22.17
C ILE A 921 23.36 -1.21 21.42
N ARG A 922 23.33 -1.22 20.08
CA ARG A 922 24.10 -2.16 19.25
C ARG A 922 25.60 -1.99 19.43
N ARG A 923 26.10 -0.74 19.47
CA ARG A 923 27.52 -0.43 19.72
C ARG A 923 27.98 -0.96 21.08
N ALA A 924 27.22 -0.69 22.15
CA ALA A 924 27.50 -1.21 23.48
C ALA A 924 27.48 -2.76 23.51
N GLY A 925 26.46 -3.38 22.89
CA GLY A 925 26.35 -4.82 22.77
C GLY A 925 27.52 -5.45 21.99
N ALA A 926 27.99 -4.83 20.90
CA ALA A 926 29.13 -5.32 20.12
C ALA A 926 30.42 -5.42 20.95
N VAL A 927 30.68 -4.44 21.82
CA VAL A 927 31.82 -4.47 22.75
C VAL A 927 31.63 -5.58 23.80
N ALA A 928 30.44 -5.68 24.40
CA ALA A 928 30.13 -6.74 25.37
C ALA A 928 30.15 -8.17 24.78
N MET A 929 29.94 -8.33 23.47
CA MET A 929 30.11 -9.60 22.74
C MET A 929 31.57 -9.89 22.34
N GLY A 930 32.52 -9.00 22.61
CA GLY A 930 33.91 -9.11 22.14
C GLY A 930 34.11 -8.89 20.64
N LEU A 931 33.08 -8.41 19.93
CA LEU A 931 33.09 -8.17 18.48
C LEU A 931 33.70 -6.80 18.10
N ALA A 932 33.99 -5.95 19.09
CA ALA A 932 34.67 -4.68 18.93
C ALA A 932 35.47 -4.33 20.20
N THR A 933 36.58 -3.60 20.04
CA THR A 933 37.41 -3.09 21.16
C THR A 933 36.72 -1.99 21.97
N ASP A 934 35.89 -1.20 21.30
CA ASP A 934 35.29 0.03 21.80
C ASP A 934 34.08 0.42 20.93
N VAL A 935 33.30 1.42 21.37
CA VAL A 935 32.07 1.83 20.68
C VAL A 935 32.31 2.49 19.31
N GLU A 936 33.49 3.04 19.03
CA GLU A 936 33.83 3.60 17.71
C GLU A 936 34.37 2.53 16.74
N ALA A 937 35.07 1.51 17.24
CA ALA A 937 35.30 0.27 16.51
C ALA A 937 33.97 -0.40 16.13
N ALA A 938 33.03 -0.53 17.07
CA ALA A 938 31.69 -1.04 16.77
C ALA A 938 30.94 -0.16 15.75
N GLY A 939 31.10 1.16 15.82
CA GLY A 939 30.48 2.12 14.89
C GLY A 939 30.96 1.99 13.44
N ARG A 940 32.18 1.50 13.22
CA ARG A 940 32.74 1.25 11.87
C ARG A 940 32.15 0.00 11.21
N THR A 941 31.64 -0.96 11.99
CA THR A 941 31.07 -2.23 11.51
C THR A 941 29.58 -2.31 11.84
N ARG A 942 28.72 -1.85 10.92
CA ARG A 942 27.25 -1.85 11.08
C ARG A 942 26.52 -3.10 10.56
N GLY A 943 27.24 -4.05 9.94
CA GLY A 943 26.69 -5.33 9.51
C GLY A 943 26.41 -6.28 10.69
N THR A 944 27.22 -6.19 11.74
CA THR A 944 27.44 -7.22 12.75
C THR A 944 27.91 -6.56 14.07
N PRO A 945 27.43 -6.99 15.26
CA PRO A 945 26.21 -7.79 15.46
C PRO A 945 24.99 -7.03 14.94
N LYS A 946 23.91 -7.76 14.65
CA LYS A 946 22.62 -7.16 14.30
C LYS A 946 21.88 -6.75 15.57
N ALA A 947 20.81 -5.98 15.44
CA ALA A 947 19.96 -5.60 16.57
C ALA A 947 18.49 -5.91 16.28
N ALA A 948 17.72 -6.18 17.33
CA ALA A 948 16.27 -6.28 17.23
C ALA A 948 15.60 -5.74 18.51
N LEU A 949 14.60 -4.87 18.34
CA LEU A 949 13.66 -4.53 19.39
C LEU A 949 12.69 -5.70 19.56
N VAL A 950 12.59 -6.24 20.78
CA VAL A 950 11.73 -7.38 21.13
C VAL A 950 10.57 -6.88 21.99
N PHE A 951 9.36 -7.32 21.65
CA PHE A 951 8.11 -6.92 22.28
C PHE A 951 7.33 -8.16 22.75
N PRO A 952 6.48 -8.05 23.80
CA PRO A 952 5.49 -9.07 24.10
C PRO A 952 4.61 -9.40 22.87
N PRO A 953 4.13 -10.64 22.72
CA PRO A 953 3.35 -11.05 21.56
C PRO A 953 1.96 -10.40 21.52
N THR A 954 1.54 -9.92 20.35
CA THR A 954 0.23 -9.31 20.14
C THR A 954 -0.87 -10.38 20.00
N ILE A 955 -2.05 -10.17 20.59
CA ILE A 955 -3.27 -10.87 20.18
C ILE A 955 -4.01 -10.01 19.15
N THR A 956 -4.01 -10.44 17.89
CA THR A 956 -4.83 -9.86 16.81
C THR A 956 -6.07 -10.72 16.57
N GLN A 957 -7.19 -10.36 17.20
CA GLN A 957 -8.49 -10.92 16.81
C GLN A 957 -8.94 -10.29 15.50
N ALA A 958 -9.30 -11.12 14.51
CA ALA A 958 -9.82 -10.67 13.22
C ALA A 958 -10.88 -11.66 12.72
N GLY A 959 -12.15 -11.23 12.66
CA GLY A 959 -13.25 -12.02 12.11
C GLY A 959 -13.53 -13.34 12.86
N GLY A 960 -13.58 -13.31 14.19
CA GLY A 960 -14.05 -14.43 15.03
C GLY A 960 -13.18 -15.69 15.07
N SER A 961 -12.08 -15.75 14.31
CA SER A 961 -11.13 -16.87 14.31
C SER A 961 -9.79 -16.45 14.89
N ILE A 962 -9.19 -17.33 15.69
CA ILE A 962 -7.85 -17.12 16.24
C ILE A 962 -6.85 -17.43 15.11
N LYS A 963 -6.32 -16.39 14.47
CA LYS A 963 -4.99 -16.51 13.82
C LYS A 963 -4.01 -16.97 14.90
N ALA A 964 -3.16 -17.95 14.58
CA ALA A 964 -2.21 -18.50 15.53
C ALA A 964 -1.43 -17.37 16.25
N ARG A 965 -1.54 -17.33 17.57
CA ARG A 965 -0.86 -16.33 18.41
C ARG A 965 0.66 -16.45 18.13
N PRO A 966 1.35 -15.36 17.75
CA PRO A 966 2.80 -15.40 17.64
C PRO A 966 3.42 -15.64 19.03
N ASP A 967 4.51 -16.40 19.10
CA ASP A 967 5.28 -16.58 20.33
C ASP A 967 5.92 -15.27 20.78
N ILE A 968 6.33 -14.43 19.83
CA ILE A 968 6.98 -13.12 20.08
C ILE A 968 6.77 -12.16 18.91
N ARG A 969 6.84 -10.84 19.17
CA ARG A 969 6.89 -9.80 18.15
C ARG A 969 8.24 -9.07 18.17
N ILE A 970 8.79 -8.76 16.99
CA ILE A 970 10.07 -8.06 16.86
C ILE A 970 10.07 -6.96 15.78
N GLN A 971 10.99 -6.00 15.92
CA GLN A 971 11.49 -5.17 14.84
C GLN A 971 13.00 -5.34 14.73
N ALA A 972 13.45 -6.10 13.74
CA ALA A 972 14.87 -6.27 13.43
C ALA A 972 15.45 -5.04 12.74
N TYR A 973 16.77 -4.84 12.86
CA TYR A 973 17.54 -3.76 12.25
C TYR A 973 18.69 -4.33 11.40
N SER A 974 19.17 -3.54 10.43
CA SER A 974 20.33 -3.88 9.59
C SER A 974 20.99 -2.61 9.07
N MET A 975 22.33 -2.51 9.13
CA MET A 975 23.10 -1.32 8.70
C MET A 975 22.72 0.00 9.40
N GLY A 976 22.08 -0.08 10.58
CA GLY A 976 21.57 1.08 11.33
C GLY A 976 20.13 1.51 10.99
N LEU A 977 19.42 0.79 10.11
CA LEU A 977 18.02 1.09 9.75
C LEU A 977 17.08 -0.08 10.09
N PRO A 978 15.76 0.16 10.29
CA PRO A 978 14.78 -0.90 10.46
C PRO A 978 14.78 -1.84 9.24
N HIS A 979 14.84 -3.15 9.48
CA HIS A 979 14.77 -4.13 8.40
C HIS A 979 13.30 -4.26 7.93
N PRO A 980 13.04 -4.30 6.61
CA PRO A 980 11.67 -4.30 6.07
C PRO A 980 10.92 -5.63 6.25
N SER A 981 11.54 -6.65 6.83
CA SER A 981 10.89 -7.91 7.25
C SER A 981 11.74 -8.55 8.36
N LEU A 982 11.95 -9.87 8.37
CA LEU A 982 12.96 -10.53 9.19
C LEU A 982 14.02 -11.24 8.32
N GLN A 983 15.31 -11.01 8.62
CA GLN A 983 16.40 -11.79 8.03
C GLN A 983 16.28 -13.26 8.45
N LEU A 984 16.49 -14.22 7.53
CA LEU A 984 16.37 -15.66 7.83
C LEU A 984 17.20 -16.08 9.06
N THR A 985 18.44 -15.59 9.18
CA THR A 985 19.28 -15.86 10.36
C THR A 985 18.69 -15.28 11.63
N GLY A 986 18.08 -14.08 11.59
CA GLY A 986 17.42 -13.49 12.76
C GLY A 986 16.18 -14.28 13.20
N ALA A 987 15.48 -14.94 12.27
CA ALA A 987 14.41 -15.88 12.62
C ALA A 987 14.97 -17.07 13.42
N VAL A 988 16.09 -17.65 12.98
CA VAL A 988 16.81 -18.69 13.72
C VAL A 988 17.29 -18.19 15.08
N THR A 989 17.94 -17.03 15.15
CA THR A 989 18.45 -16.46 16.42
C THR A 989 17.33 -16.24 17.45
N ILE A 990 16.16 -15.78 17.01
CA ILE A 990 14.99 -15.53 17.86
C ILE A 990 14.31 -16.83 18.30
N ALA A 991 14.18 -17.82 17.41
CA ALA A 991 13.62 -19.12 17.75
C ALA A 991 14.53 -19.91 18.71
N VAL A 992 15.85 -19.79 18.53
CA VAL A 992 16.84 -20.28 19.49
C VAL A 992 16.69 -19.55 20.83
N ALA A 993 16.64 -18.21 20.85
CA ALA A 993 16.46 -17.46 22.10
C ALA A 993 15.17 -17.86 22.86
N LEU A 994 14.04 -18.06 22.16
CA LEU A 994 12.78 -18.57 22.73
C LEU A 994 12.90 -19.98 23.34
N SER A 995 13.92 -20.75 22.95
CA SER A 995 14.18 -22.10 23.46
C SER A 995 15.01 -22.10 24.76
N TYR A 996 15.58 -20.95 25.16
CA TYR A 996 16.33 -20.78 26.41
C TYR A 996 15.56 -19.88 27.40
N PRO A 997 14.97 -20.44 28.48
CA PRO A 997 14.05 -19.71 29.36
C PRO A 997 14.60 -18.46 30.06
N GLY A 998 15.92 -18.34 30.20
CA GLY A 998 16.57 -17.18 30.84
C GLY A 998 16.80 -15.98 29.91
N THR A 999 16.35 -16.03 28.65
CA THR A 999 16.46 -14.90 27.72
C THR A 999 15.32 -13.89 27.86
N ILE A 1000 15.57 -12.64 27.47
CA ILE A 1000 14.52 -11.61 27.38
C ILE A 1000 13.39 -12.02 26.43
N VAL A 1001 13.69 -12.84 25.41
CA VAL A 1001 12.73 -13.28 24.40
C VAL A 1001 11.75 -14.31 24.99
N ALA A 1002 12.26 -15.30 25.73
CA ALA A 1002 11.44 -16.25 26.46
C ALA A 1002 10.61 -15.55 27.56
N GLY A 1003 11.21 -14.61 28.30
CA GLY A 1003 10.52 -13.82 29.31
C GLY A 1003 9.34 -13.01 28.74
N LEU A 1004 9.57 -12.23 27.67
CA LEU A 1004 8.53 -11.43 27.01
C LEU A 1004 7.44 -12.29 26.35
N SER A 1005 7.79 -13.48 25.83
CA SER A 1005 6.82 -14.46 25.34
C SER A 1005 5.88 -14.95 26.45
N ALA A 1006 6.45 -15.27 27.62
CA ALA A 1006 5.70 -15.74 28.79
C ALA A 1006 4.79 -14.66 29.39
N MET A 1007 5.19 -13.37 29.39
CA MET A 1007 4.33 -12.27 29.86
C MET A 1007 2.98 -12.23 29.13
N GLY A 1008 2.96 -12.50 27.82
CA GLY A 1008 1.74 -12.58 27.01
C GLY A 1008 0.82 -13.76 27.36
N SER A 1009 1.29 -14.75 28.14
CA SER A 1009 0.45 -15.82 28.69
C SER A 1009 -0.09 -15.47 30.09
N ILE A 1010 0.67 -14.71 30.88
CA ILE A 1010 0.28 -14.28 32.23
C ILE A 1010 -0.89 -13.29 32.17
N MET A 1011 -0.88 -12.35 31.21
CA MET A 1011 -1.98 -11.38 31.02
C MET A 1011 -3.33 -12.00 30.63
N HIS A 1012 -3.38 -13.29 30.27
CA HIS A 1012 -4.61 -14.01 29.90
C HIS A 1012 -5.01 -15.11 30.88
N GLY A 1013 -4.46 -15.12 32.10
CA GLY A 1013 -4.91 -15.99 33.19
C GLY A 1013 -4.51 -17.46 33.07
N THR A 1014 -3.82 -17.86 31.99
CA THR A 1014 -3.20 -19.19 31.91
C THR A 1014 -1.98 -19.24 32.83
N LEU A 1015 -2.11 -19.96 33.95
CA LEU A 1015 -0.99 -20.37 34.79
C LEU A 1015 0.06 -21.12 33.95
N PRO A 1016 1.36 -21.04 34.29
CA PRO A 1016 2.36 -21.92 33.70
C PRO A 1016 1.99 -23.38 33.99
N PRO A 1017 2.15 -24.30 33.03
CA PRO A 1017 1.71 -25.68 33.19
C PRO A 1017 2.44 -26.35 34.35
N THR A 1018 1.67 -26.95 35.25
CA THR A 1018 2.17 -27.80 36.35
C THR A 1018 3.09 -28.90 35.76
N PRO A 1019 4.22 -29.24 36.42
CA PRO A 1019 5.08 -30.33 35.97
C PRO A 1019 4.27 -31.61 35.71
N ALA A 1020 4.44 -32.19 34.53
CA ALA A 1020 3.64 -33.33 34.09
C ALA A 1020 3.88 -34.55 34.99
N GLN A 1021 2.81 -35.20 35.44
CA GLN A 1021 2.90 -36.50 36.09
C GLN A 1021 3.35 -37.56 35.08
N SER A 1022 4.11 -38.54 35.56
CA SER A 1022 4.65 -39.63 34.72
C SER A 1022 3.51 -40.44 34.08
N PRO A 1023 3.49 -40.65 32.75
CA PRO A 1023 2.48 -41.50 32.11
C PRO A 1023 2.58 -42.97 32.54
N PRO A 1024 1.47 -43.73 32.57
CA PRO A 1024 1.50 -45.18 32.70
C PRO A 1024 2.15 -45.85 31.48
N PRO A 1025 2.80 -47.02 31.65
CA PRO A 1025 3.38 -47.77 30.54
C PRO A 1025 2.30 -48.56 29.78
N ASP A 1026 1.95 -48.11 28.58
CA ASP A 1026 1.92 -48.95 27.35
C ASP A 1026 1.25 -48.19 26.18
N TYR A 1027 2.08 -47.62 25.30
CA TYR A 1027 1.73 -47.36 23.90
C TYR A 1027 3.02 -47.16 23.10
N GLN A 1028 3.61 -48.26 22.63
CA GLN A 1028 4.78 -48.19 21.75
C GLN A 1028 4.39 -47.72 20.35
N LYS A 1029 5.00 -46.62 19.92
CA LYS A 1029 5.21 -46.26 18.51
C LYS A 1029 6.69 -45.91 18.34
N GLU A 1030 7.21 -46.18 17.15
CA GLU A 1030 8.65 -46.26 16.88
C GLU A 1030 9.37 -44.91 17.03
N GLU A 1031 10.61 -44.97 17.51
CA GLU A 1031 11.40 -43.79 17.88
C GLU A 1031 12.03 -43.09 16.68
N HIS A 1032 11.67 -41.83 16.46
CA HIS A 1032 12.63 -40.82 16.02
C HIS A 1032 12.68 -39.69 17.05
N ALA A 1033 13.81 -39.60 17.75
CA ALA A 1033 13.97 -38.78 18.94
C ALA A 1033 14.27 -37.31 18.60
N GLY A 1034 13.39 -36.43 19.03
CA GLY A 1034 13.53 -34.97 18.90
C GLY A 1034 12.15 -34.31 19.02
N LEU A 1035 11.92 -33.57 20.10
CA LEU A 1035 10.69 -32.78 20.24
C LEU A 1035 10.76 -31.57 19.30
N ALA A 1036 10.26 -31.76 18.08
CA ALA A 1036 10.08 -30.69 17.11
C ALA A 1036 8.98 -29.73 17.57
N ARG A 1037 9.31 -28.44 17.74
CA ARG A 1037 8.39 -27.36 18.06
C ARG A 1037 8.35 -26.33 16.94
N ASP A 1038 7.14 -25.99 16.53
CA ASP A 1038 6.90 -24.82 15.70
C ASP A 1038 6.95 -23.53 16.53
N VAL A 1039 7.63 -22.52 16.01
CA VAL A 1039 7.72 -21.16 16.58
C VAL A 1039 7.24 -20.15 15.54
N LEU A 1040 6.36 -19.23 15.94
CA LEU A 1040 5.76 -18.22 15.07
C LEU A 1040 6.17 -16.82 15.51
N ILE A 1041 7.01 -16.16 14.71
CA ILE A 1041 7.55 -14.83 15.01
C ILE A 1041 6.75 -13.77 14.22
N GLU A 1042 6.25 -12.73 14.88
CA GLU A 1042 5.64 -11.57 14.24
C GLU A 1042 6.69 -10.48 13.93
N HIS A 1043 6.67 -9.96 12.69
CA HIS A 1043 7.53 -8.86 12.23
C HIS A 1043 6.73 -7.85 11.39
N SER A 1044 7.40 -6.77 10.98
CA SER A 1044 6.86 -5.59 10.27
C SER A 1044 6.07 -5.82 8.96
N GLN A 1045 5.94 -7.06 8.47
CA GLN A 1045 5.22 -7.41 7.23
C GLN A 1045 4.44 -8.74 7.37
N GLY A 1046 4.12 -9.17 8.60
CA GLY A 1046 3.40 -10.41 8.88
C GLY A 1046 4.21 -11.37 9.75
N THR A 1047 3.92 -12.67 9.66
CA THR A 1047 4.58 -13.69 10.46
C THR A 1047 5.58 -14.53 9.66
N ILE A 1048 6.47 -15.19 10.39
CA ILE A 1048 7.42 -16.18 9.89
C ILE A 1048 7.47 -17.38 10.85
N LYS A 1049 7.27 -18.58 10.30
CA LYS A 1049 7.38 -19.84 11.01
C LYS A 1049 8.85 -20.31 11.04
N VAL A 1050 9.28 -20.84 12.16
CA VAL A 1050 10.56 -21.53 12.35
C VAL A 1050 10.27 -22.87 12.99
N ASP A 1051 10.72 -23.95 12.36
CA ASP A 1051 10.64 -25.30 12.93
C ASP A 1051 11.90 -25.50 13.77
N VAL A 1052 11.77 -25.77 15.07
CA VAL A 1052 12.89 -25.95 16.01
C VAL A 1052 12.96 -27.40 16.44
N GLU A 1053 14.14 -27.99 16.34
CA GLU A 1053 14.42 -29.39 16.72
C GLU A 1053 15.33 -29.40 17.95
N MET A 1054 14.91 -30.05 19.04
CA MET A 1054 15.68 -30.13 20.28
C MET A 1054 16.48 -31.44 20.38
N ALA A 1055 17.75 -31.35 20.76
CA ALA A 1055 18.57 -32.49 21.14
C ALA A 1055 18.22 -33.00 22.54
N ASN A 1056 18.52 -34.28 22.81
CA ASN A 1056 18.27 -34.93 24.10
C ASN A 1056 18.97 -34.26 25.31
N GLY A 1057 19.96 -33.38 25.07
CA GLY A 1057 20.62 -32.57 26.10
C GLY A 1057 19.94 -31.23 26.43
N GLY A 1058 18.79 -30.91 25.81
CA GLY A 1058 18.11 -29.62 25.99
C GLY A 1058 18.65 -28.46 25.14
N GLU A 1059 19.65 -28.72 24.29
CA GLU A 1059 20.13 -27.77 23.28
C GLU A 1059 19.30 -27.85 21.98
N VAL A 1060 19.23 -26.77 21.22
CA VAL A 1060 18.66 -26.78 19.85
C VAL A 1060 19.59 -27.54 18.89
N ALA A 1061 19.13 -28.67 18.36
CA ALA A 1061 19.82 -29.46 17.35
C ALA A 1061 19.80 -28.79 15.97
N SER A 1062 18.64 -28.29 15.55
CA SER A 1062 18.49 -27.55 14.30
C SER A 1062 17.33 -26.54 14.32
N CYS A 1063 17.39 -25.57 13.41
CA CYS A 1063 16.24 -24.72 13.08
C CYS A 1063 16.02 -24.70 11.56
N ALA A 1064 14.81 -25.04 11.10
CA ALA A 1064 14.45 -24.98 9.69
C ALA A 1064 13.46 -23.83 9.40
N VAL A 1065 13.72 -23.10 8.32
CA VAL A 1065 12.89 -21.97 7.89
C VAL A 1065 12.72 -22.00 6.37
N SER A 1066 11.47 -21.95 5.92
CA SER A 1066 11.14 -22.08 4.50
C SER A 1066 11.27 -20.77 3.73
N ARG A 1067 11.73 -20.87 2.49
CA ARG A 1067 11.93 -19.78 1.52
C ARG A 1067 11.53 -20.21 0.11
N THR A 1068 11.70 -19.32 -0.86
CA THR A 1068 11.59 -19.59 -2.29
C THR A 1068 12.76 -18.94 -3.01
N ALA A 1069 13.26 -19.56 -4.07
CA ALA A 1069 14.33 -19.03 -4.95
C ALA A 1069 13.86 -18.96 -6.41
N ARG A 1070 14.50 -18.10 -7.22
CA ARG A 1070 14.23 -17.99 -8.67
C ARG A 1070 15.40 -17.34 -9.42
N ARG A 1071 15.80 -17.91 -10.55
CA ARG A 1071 16.69 -17.30 -11.56
C ARG A 1071 15.95 -16.12 -12.24
N LEU A 1072 16.58 -14.95 -12.28
CA LEU A 1072 16.01 -13.73 -12.89
C LEU A 1072 16.71 -13.34 -14.19
N PHE A 1073 18.02 -13.61 -14.28
CA PHE A 1073 18.85 -13.38 -15.45
C PHE A 1073 20.11 -14.22 -15.34
N GLU A 1074 20.66 -14.67 -16.46
CA GLU A 1074 21.95 -15.33 -16.56
C GLU A 1074 22.77 -14.70 -17.70
N GLY A 1075 24.08 -14.63 -17.53
CA GLY A 1075 24.95 -14.04 -18.55
C GLY A 1075 26.28 -13.56 -17.97
N LYS A 1076 26.70 -12.35 -18.37
CA LYS A 1076 27.96 -11.74 -17.93
C LYS A 1076 27.75 -10.27 -17.58
N VAL A 1077 27.93 -9.90 -16.31
CA VAL A 1077 27.98 -8.49 -15.90
C VAL A 1077 29.26 -7.86 -16.45
N ARG A 1078 29.14 -6.66 -17.03
CA ARG A 1078 30.27 -5.84 -17.50
C ARG A 1078 30.60 -4.81 -16.44
N TYR A 1079 31.87 -4.64 -16.14
CA TYR A 1079 32.34 -3.77 -15.07
C TYR A 1079 33.72 -3.17 -15.43
N TYR A 1080 34.19 -2.19 -14.64
CA TYR A 1080 35.32 -1.34 -14.99
C TYR A 1080 36.31 -1.16 -13.83
N ILE A 1081 37.54 -1.62 -14.03
CA ILE A 1081 38.64 -1.53 -13.04
C ILE A 1081 39.89 -0.87 -13.65
N GLN A 1082 40.74 -0.29 -12.79
CA GLN A 1082 42.05 0.25 -13.17
C GLN A 1082 43.05 -0.90 -13.35
N GLU A 1083 44.11 -0.68 -14.13
CA GLU A 1083 45.10 -1.75 -14.39
C GLU A 1083 46.02 -2.05 -13.18
N ASP A 1084 45.99 -1.22 -12.13
CA ASP A 1084 46.61 -1.47 -10.82
C ASP A 1084 45.60 -1.89 -9.72
N GLU A 1085 44.39 -2.31 -10.13
CA GLU A 1085 43.38 -3.00 -9.30
C GLU A 1085 43.25 -4.50 -9.70
N LEU A 1086 44.27 -5.04 -10.39
CA LEU A 1086 44.38 -6.39 -10.97
C LEU A 1086 45.59 -7.15 -10.42
#